data_AF-A0A344UWM8-F1
#
_entry.id   AF-A0A344UWM8-F1
#
_cell.length_a   1.000
_cell.length_b   1.000
_cell.length_c   1.000
_cell.angle_alpha   90.00
_cell.angle_beta   90.00
_cell.angle_gamma   90.00
#
_symmetry.space_group_name_H-M   'P 1'
#
loop_
_entity.id
_entity.type
_entity.pdbx_description
1 polymer ?
#
loop_
_entity_poly.entity_id
_entity_poly.type
_entity_poly.pdbx_seq_one_letter_code
_entity_poly.pdbx_strand_id
1 'polypeptide(L)'
;MSGAGDLTGRTVLAVHPGAEMFGSDRMFLESVTGMVEGGARVVAALPMTGPLVARLEGAGASVVITRAFVLRKALMRPSGWPQLLADLAGGTRSALRLIGRVRPDAIYVSTIIEPLWPPLGRLHQVPVVSHVHEAERSLPVAALLYGPHALSTQVILNSRFTAGAFARVLPGPAHRARILLNGVEGPQDPPPPRPAIDGTLRLVYVGRLSPRKGPDLLLDVAQILADQGIDVNVTLVGDVFSGYEWYAEELRAKAEGMDVPVEFAGFEADVWPRLAAADILAVPSRADESFGNAVVEGVLALRPVVASDMSGLREAAEGYPTTRLVPACDAHAVATGIQEICDDWPAVVAAAPQARAEARRRLAPQIYRAGVRAAIATAVDAGRPGEEPRMNRSQARTSPALLATAPRRAAKTLVRTVSSTIIGALGVDATSAIAGRPTLVITPHPDDETFGCGATIARIRAGGTPVQLLVVSDGADSPRPDGVGPEAMIGLRRQETIAALAALGVDESAITFWDFPDGSVEAHRAELTDRVAGLLTDLSPEQVMVTSAHDRHPDHAVAGMATREAVARLRNRPRLLEYPIWQRIPAALYLRRGADSRISGPLLCRADGFREQKRAAVAAYQSQLPHFPAGWVEDFLRPFEHFTEVRA
;
A
#
# COMPACT_ATOMS: atom_id res chain seq x y z
N MET A 1 18.06 -23.04 32.64
CA MET A 1 17.08 -23.13 31.54
C MET A 1 15.76 -22.52 32.01
N SER A 2 15.75 -21.18 32.13
CA SER A 2 14.73 -20.40 32.84
C SER A 2 13.58 -19.96 31.93
N GLY A 3 12.35 -20.37 32.24
CA GLY A 3 11.07 -19.63 32.10
C GLY A 3 10.62 -19.02 30.76
N ALA A 4 11.41 -19.04 29.68
CA ALA A 4 11.08 -18.35 28.45
C ALA A 4 9.97 -19.09 27.68
N GLY A 5 8.73 -18.60 27.80
CA GLY A 5 7.59 -19.09 27.03
C GLY A 5 6.66 -20.04 27.77
N ASP A 6 6.68 -20.13 29.10
CA ASP A 6 5.61 -20.83 29.82
C ASP A 6 4.31 -20.02 29.76
N LEU A 7 3.25 -20.62 29.21
CA LEU A 7 1.91 -20.04 29.11
C LEU A 7 0.91 -20.77 30.02
N THR A 8 1.39 -21.62 30.94
CA THR A 8 0.55 -22.37 31.87
C THR A 8 -0.39 -21.45 32.65
N GLY A 9 -1.68 -21.78 32.63
CA GLY A 9 -2.72 -21.01 33.30
C GLY A 9 -3.12 -19.71 32.58
N ARG A 10 -2.56 -19.42 31.41
CA ARG A 10 -2.95 -18.27 30.57
C ARG A 10 -4.03 -18.64 29.58
N THR A 11 -4.95 -17.71 29.34
CA THR A 11 -5.92 -17.79 28.25
C THR A 11 -5.49 -16.92 27.09
N VAL A 12 -5.39 -17.48 25.88
CA VAL A 12 -5.11 -16.73 24.65
C VAL A 12 -6.35 -16.77 23.75
N LEU A 13 -6.81 -15.58 23.33
CA LEU A 13 -7.82 -15.45 22.28
C LEU A 13 -7.10 -15.28 20.93
N ALA A 14 -7.13 -16.30 20.09
CA ALA A 14 -6.48 -16.30 18.78
C ALA A 14 -7.52 -16.04 17.68
N VAL A 15 -7.27 -15.08 16.79
CA VAL A 15 -8.24 -14.64 15.77
C VAL A 15 -7.67 -14.81 14.36
N HIS A 16 -8.51 -15.30 13.44
CA HIS A 16 -8.11 -15.60 12.06
C HIS A 16 -9.29 -15.52 11.07
N PRO A 17 -9.10 -15.01 9.84
CA PRO A 17 -10.20 -14.74 8.89
C PRO A 17 -10.60 -15.92 8.00
N GLY A 18 -9.87 -17.04 8.00
CA GLY A 18 -10.06 -18.18 7.11
C GLY A 18 -10.32 -19.49 7.85
N ALA A 19 -10.76 -20.52 7.12
CA ALA A 19 -10.92 -21.88 7.67
C ALA A 19 -10.70 -22.99 6.62
N GLU A 20 -10.09 -22.65 5.49
CA GLU A 20 -10.02 -23.44 4.25
C GLU A 20 -8.74 -24.28 4.12
N MET A 21 -7.79 -24.14 5.05
CA MET A 21 -6.48 -24.84 5.08
C MET A 21 -5.46 -24.41 4.02
N PHE A 22 -5.55 -23.16 3.54
CA PHE A 22 -4.48 -22.53 2.75
C PHE A 22 -3.24 -22.18 3.62
N GLY A 23 -2.21 -21.62 3.00
CA GLY A 23 -0.93 -21.35 3.66
C GLY A 23 -1.03 -20.55 4.96
N SER A 24 -1.88 -19.51 5.02
CA SER A 24 -2.11 -18.71 6.23
C SER A 24 -2.76 -19.53 7.35
N ASP A 25 -3.69 -20.41 6.98
CA ASP A 25 -4.47 -21.24 7.90
C ASP A 25 -3.56 -22.31 8.52
N ARG A 26 -2.65 -22.89 7.72
CA ARG A 26 -1.60 -23.80 8.20
C ARG A 26 -0.69 -23.09 9.21
N MET A 27 -0.29 -21.85 8.94
CA MET A 27 0.53 -21.08 9.89
C MET A 27 -0.23 -20.67 11.15
N PHE A 28 -1.53 -20.41 11.03
CA PHE A 28 -2.39 -20.18 12.20
C PHE A 28 -2.51 -21.43 13.07
N LEU A 29 -2.69 -22.61 12.46
CA LEU A 29 -2.68 -23.90 13.16
C LEU A 29 -1.35 -24.10 13.90
N GLU A 30 -0.22 -23.88 13.24
CA GLU A 30 1.11 -23.97 13.88
C GLU A 30 1.26 -23.02 15.07
N SER A 31 0.77 -21.78 14.93
CA SER A 31 0.76 -20.81 16.03
C SER A 31 -0.07 -21.31 17.22
N VAL A 32 -1.28 -21.81 16.96
CA VAL A 32 -2.19 -22.34 18.00
C VAL A 32 -1.59 -23.56 18.68
N THR A 33 -1.04 -24.50 17.92
CA THR A 33 -0.34 -25.68 18.45
C THR A 33 0.80 -25.26 19.39
N GLY A 34 1.63 -24.29 18.99
CA GLY A 34 2.71 -23.78 19.84
C GLY A 34 2.23 -23.11 21.13
N MET A 35 1.04 -22.49 21.13
CA MET A 35 0.42 -21.93 22.32
C MET A 35 -0.11 -23.02 23.27
N VAL A 36 -0.77 -24.04 22.73
CA VAL A 36 -1.29 -25.18 23.51
C VAL A 36 -0.15 -26.01 24.11
N GLU A 37 0.88 -26.32 23.32
CA GLU A 37 2.12 -26.97 23.79
C GLU A 37 2.80 -26.17 24.91
N GLY A 38 2.62 -24.84 24.92
CA GLY A 38 3.08 -23.93 25.98
C GLY A 38 2.22 -23.93 27.25
N GLY A 39 1.14 -24.70 27.31
CA GLY A 39 0.22 -24.76 28.45
C GLY A 39 -0.92 -23.73 28.44
N ALA A 40 -1.07 -22.97 27.34
CA ALA A 40 -2.15 -21.98 27.24
C ALA A 40 -3.51 -22.63 26.97
N ARG A 41 -4.57 -22.09 27.58
CA ARG A 41 -5.94 -22.32 27.12
C ARG A 41 -6.21 -21.43 25.91
N VAL A 42 -6.28 -22.03 24.72
CA VAL A 42 -6.50 -21.27 23.47
C VAL A 42 -7.97 -21.30 23.07
N VAL A 43 -8.53 -20.13 22.81
CA VAL A 43 -9.83 -19.96 22.17
C VAL A 43 -9.59 -19.38 20.78
N ALA A 44 -9.85 -20.15 19.72
CA ALA A 44 -9.71 -19.72 18.34
C ALA A 44 -11.03 -19.17 17.81
N ALA A 45 -11.05 -17.91 17.39
CA ALA A 45 -12.21 -17.25 16.80
C ALA A 45 -12.10 -17.16 15.29
N LEU A 46 -13.05 -17.75 14.58
CA LEU A 46 -13.11 -17.83 13.13
C LEU A 46 -14.45 -17.26 12.61
N PRO A 47 -14.49 -16.65 11.41
CA PRO A 47 -15.73 -16.14 10.82
C PRO A 47 -16.65 -17.24 10.26
N MET A 48 -16.11 -18.42 9.97
CA MET A 48 -16.81 -19.51 9.30
C MET A 48 -16.28 -20.86 9.74
N THR A 49 -17.06 -21.91 9.49
CA THR A 49 -16.63 -23.30 9.67
C THR A 49 -15.82 -23.74 8.45
N GLY A 50 -14.93 -24.72 8.64
CA GLY A 50 -14.15 -25.33 7.56
C GLY A 50 -13.19 -26.40 8.10
N PRO A 51 -12.37 -27.03 7.22
CA PRO A 51 -11.43 -28.08 7.61
C PRO A 51 -10.46 -27.69 8.74
N LEU A 52 -10.15 -26.39 8.86
CA LEU A 52 -9.28 -25.88 9.93
C LEU A 52 -9.86 -26.10 11.34
N VAL A 53 -11.20 -26.09 11.49
CA VAL A 53 -11.86 -26.24 12.80
C VAL A 53 -11.46 -27.55 13.47
N ALA A 54 -11.62 -28.67 12.76
CA ALA A 54 -11.29 -29.99 13.28
C ALA A 54 -9.79 -30.14 13.61
N ARG A 55 -8.91 -29.46 12.86
CA ARG A 55 -7.47 -29.45 13.12
C ARG A 55 -7.11 -28.65 14.38
N LEU A 56 -7.76 -27.49 14.59
CA LEU A 56 -7.56 -26.68 15.79
C LEU A 56 -8.07 -27.38 17.05
N GLU A 57 -9.24 -28.03 16.97
CA GLU A 57 -9.79 -28.84 18.06
C GLU A 57 -8.91 -30.05 18.37
N GLY A 58 -8.43 -30.74 17.32
CA GLY A 58 -7.46 -31.83 17.45
C GLY A 58 -6.12 -31.40 18.06
N ALA A 59 -5.73 -30.13 17.86
CA ALA A 59 -4.56 -29.53 18.49
C ALA A 59 -4.81 -29.06 19.94
N GLY A 60 -6.04 -29.19 20.47
CA GLY A 60 -6.42 -28.86 21.84
C GLY A 60 -6.97 -27.44 22.06
N ALA A 61 -7.29 -26.70 21.00
CA ALA A 61 -7.93 -25.39 21.11
C ALA A 61 -9.47 -25.50 21.11
N SER A 62 -10.15 -24.57 21.76
CA SER A 62 -11.60 -24.42 21.62
C SER A 62 -11.93 -23.45 20.49
N VAL A 63 -12.76 -23.86 19.52
CA VAL A 63 -13.12 -23.00 18.38
C VAL A 63 -14.46 -22.30 18.62
N VAL A 64 -14.53 -21.01 18.27
CA VAL A 64 -15.75 -20.20 18.32
C VAL A 64 -15.98 -19.57 16.97
N ILE A 65 -17.13 -19.89 16.35
CA ILE A 65 -17.57 -19.20 15.14
C ILE A 65 -18.24 -17.89 15.54
N THR A 66 -17.72 -16.78 15.02
CA THR A 66 -18.18 -15.43 15.39
C THR A 66 -18.11 -14.48 14.21
N ARG A 67 -19.00 -13.49 14.15
CA ARG A 67 -18.92 -12.46 13.10
C ARG A 67 -17.63 -11.67 13.28
N ALA A 68 -16.73 -11.76 12.30
CA ALA A 68 -15.48 -11.02 12.28
C ALA A 68 -15.54 -9.86 11.29
N PHE A 69 -14.85 -8.77 11.59
CA PHE A 69 -14.59 -7.71 10.62
C PHE A 69 -13.29 -8.02 9.88
N VAL A 70 -13.41 -8.44 8.62
CA VAL A 70 -12.29 -8.77 7.75
C VAL A 70 -12.21 -7.72 6.65
N LEU A 71 -11.14 -6.94 6.63
CA LEU A 71 -10.94 -5.87 5.66
C LEU A 71 -10.49 -6.46 4.32
N ARG A 72 -11.43 -6.61 3.38
CA ARG A 72 -11.16 -7.11 2.02
C ARG A 72 -11.04 -5.94 1.03
N LYS A 73 -10.09 -6.02 0.10
CA LYS A 73 -9.91 -4.99 -0.96
C LYS A 73 -11.19 -4.72 -1.77
N ALA A 74 -12.00 -5.75 -2.01
CA ALA A 74 -13.28 -5.63 -2.70
C ALA A 74 -14.30 -4.73 -1.95
N LEU A 75 -14.26 -4.72 -0.62
CA LEU A 75 -15.16 -3.93 0.24
C LEU A 75 -14.75 -2.45 0.32
N MET A 76 -13.60 -2.07 -0.24
CA MET A 76 -13.14 -0.68 -0.31
C MET A 76 -13.67 0.08 -1.53
N ARG A 77 -14.48 -0.56 -2.40
CA ARG A 77 -15.23 0.11 -3.48
C ARG A 77 -16.46 0.83 -2.90
N PRO A 78 -16.90 1.97 -3.47
CA PRO A 78 -18.04 2.74 -2.94
C PRO A 78 -19.33 1.93 -2.76
N SER A 79 -19.59 0.99 -3.67
CA SER A 79 -20.75 0.08 -3.60
C SER A 79 -20.73 -0.89 -2.41
N GLY A 80 -19.56 -1.15 -1.82
CA GLY A 80 -19.39 -2.05 -0.67
C GLY A 80 -19.48 -1.34 0.69
N TRP A 81 -19.59 -0.02 0.74
CA TRP A 81 -19.52 0.74 2.00
C TRP A 81 -20.64 0.44 3.01
N PRO A 82 -21.91 0.25 2.61
CA PRO A 82 -22.96 -0.14 3.55
C PRO A 82 -22.64 -1.48 4.23
N GLN A 83 -22.16 -2.45 3.45
CA GLN A 83 -21.74 -3.76 3.95
C GLN A 83 -20.52 -3.63 4.87
N LEU A 84 -19.53 -2.82 4.48
CA LEU A 84 -18.33 -2.55 5.29
C LEU A 84 -18.69 -1.96 6.66
N LEU A 85 -19.61 -0.98 6.70
CA LEU A 85 -20.08 -0.38 7.96
C LEU A 85 -20.87 -1.38 8.81
N ALA A 86 -21.72 -2.19 8.18
CA ALA A 86 -22.47 -3.23 8.87
C ALA A 86 -21.53 -4.30 9.47
N ASP A 87 -20.49 -4.71 8.73
CA ASP A 87 -19.49 -5.67 9.18
C ASP A 87 -18.58 -5.07 10.26
N LEU A 88 -18.23 -3.79 10.17
CA LEU A 88 -17.49 -3.09 11.21
C LEU A 88 -18.31 -3.05 12.52
N ALA A 89 -19.58 -2.66 12.46
CA ALA A 89 -20.44 -2.60 13.63
C ALA A 89 -20.70 -3.99 14.23
N GLY A 90 -21.06 -4.96 13.39
CA GLY A 90 -21.34 -6.33 13.79
C GLY A 90 -20.10 -7.06 14.32
N GLY A 91 -18.95 -6.88 13.67
CA GLY A 91 -17.65 -7.40 14.09
C GLY A 91 -17.20 -6.79 15.41
N THR A 92 -17.32 -5.46 15.58
CA THR A 92 -16.98 -4.76 16.84
C THR A 92 -17.81 -5.28 18.01
N ARG A 93 -19.14 -5.37 17.85
CA ARG A 93 -20.02 -5.90 18.89
C ARG A 93 -19.67 -7.34 19.27
N SER A 94 -19.36 -8.18 18.28
CA SER A 94 -19.03 -9.59 18.49
C SER A 94 -17.66 -9.74 19.17
N ALA A 95 -16.67 -8.96 18.76
CA ALA A 95 -15.35 -8.93 19.37
C ALA A 95 -15.40 -8.47 20.84
N LEU A 96 -16.12 -7.38 21.15
CA LEU A 96 -16.30 -6.88 22.52
C LEU A 96 -16.96 -7.93 23.43
N ARG A 97 -18.01 -8.60 22.94
CA ARG A 97 -18.67 -9.70 23.68
C ARG A 97 -17.72 -10.86 23.92
N LEU A 98 -16.91 -11.21 22.93
CA LEU A 98 -15.99 -12.33 23.03
C LEU A 98 -14.86 -12.05 24.02
N ILE A 99 -14.28 -10.84 23.99
CA ILE A 99 -13.27 -10.40 24.98
C ILE A 99 -13.87 -10.46 26.39
N GLY A 100 -15.10 -9.95 26.58
CA GLY A 100 -15.78 -9.99 27.88
C GLY A 100 -16.11 -11.39 28.40
N ARG A 101 -16.46 -12.33 27.49
CA ARG A 101 -16.79 -13.73 27.82
C ARG A 101 -15.54 -14.57 28.08
N VAL A 102 -14.52 -14.44 27.23
CA VAL A 102 -13.31 -15.27 27.29
C VAL A 102 -12.36 -14.78 28.38
N ARG A 103 -12.34 -13.45 28.63
CA ARG A 103 -11.39 -12.76 29.52
C ARG A 103 -9.94 -13.19 29.25
N PRO A 104 -9.43 -12.97 28.03
CA PRO A 104 -8.10 -13.44 27.65
C PRO A 104 -6.98 -12.67 28.37
N ASP A 105 -5.90 -13.37 28.70
CA ASP A 105 -4.63 -12.77 29.15
C ASP A 105 -3.88 -12.10 27.99
N ALA A 106 -4.09 -12.59 26.75
CA ALA A 106 -3.55 -11.99 25.54
C ALA A 106 -4.45 -12.27 24.32
N ILE A 107 -4.41 -11.37 23.34
CA ILE A 107 -5.04 -11.55 22.03
C ILE A 107 -3.95 -11.77 20.99
N TYR A 108 -4.05 -12.86 20.23
CA TYR A 108 -3.19 -13.15 19.10
C TYR A 108 -3.94 -12.89 17.80
N VAL A 109 -3.48 -11.93 17.01
CA VAL A 109 -4.08 -11.54 15.73
C VAL A 109 -3.23 -12.10 14.61
N SER A 110 -3.77 -13.03 13.83
CA SER A 110 -3.00 -13.80 12.85
C SER A 110 -2.78 -13.10 11.50
N THR A 111 -3.30 -11.89 11.30
CA THR A 111 -3.19 -11.18 10.03
C THR A 111 -3.44 -9.68 10.20
N ILE A 112 -2.98 -8.88 9.25
CA ILE A 112 -3.25 -7.43 9.22
C ILE A 112 -4.63 -7.05 8.66
N ILE A 113 -5.34 -8.00 8.04
CA ILE A 113 -6.69 -7.73 7.51
C ILE A 113 -7.78 -7.79 8.60
N GLU A 114 -7.41 -8.01 9.86
CA GLU A 114 -8.29 -7.92 11.02
C GLU A 114 -7.93 -6.71 11.92
N PRO A 115 -8.01 -5.47 11.41
CA PRO A 115 -7.47 -4.27 12.05
C PRO A 115 -8.17 -3.88 13.36
N LEU A 116 -9.31 -4.51 13.67
CA LEU A 116 -10.17 -4.18 14.78
C LEU A 116 -9.58 -4.64 16.14
N TRP A 117 -8.84 -5.73 16.17
CA TRP A 117 -8.42 -6.36 17.42
C TRP A 117 -7.34 -5.58 18.20
N PRO A 118 -6.30 -5.00 17.58
CA PRO A 118 -5.33 -4.17 18.30
C PRO A 118 -5.93 -3.00 19.12
N PRO A 119 -6.81 -2.15 18.56
CA PRO A 119 -7.44 -1.08 19.34
C PRO A 119 -8.39 -1.61 20.41
N LEU A 120 -9.11 -2.72 20.17
CA LEU A 120 -10.00 -3.31 21.17
C LEU A 120 -9.22 -3.94 22.34
N GLY A 121 -8.09 -4.60 22.08
CA GLY A 121 -7.20 -5.08 23.14
C GLY A 121 -6.68 -3.93 23.99
N ARG A 122 -6.23 -2.83 23.36
CA ARG A 122 -5.79 -1.62 24.07
C ARG A 122 -6.89 -1.02 24.97
N LEU A 123 -8.13 -0.97 24.48
CA LEU A 123 -9.30 -0.48 25.22
C LEU A 123 -9.61 -1.36 26.45
N HIS A 124 -9.45 -2.67 26.33
CA HIS A 124 -9.67 -3.63 27.41
C HIS A 124 -8.42 -3.91 28.27
N GLN A 125 -7.32 -3.19 28.03
CA GLN A 125 -6.03 -3.42 28.69
C GLN A 125 -5.52 -4.86 28.54
N VAL A 126 -5.87 -5.54 27.46
CA VAL A 126 -5.37 -6.87 27.11
C VAL A 126 -4.22 -6.72 26.11
N PRO A 127 -3.03 -7.28 26.37
CA PRO A 127 -1.91 -7.22 25.44
C PRO A 127 -2.24 -7.93 24.13
N VAL A 128 -1.80 -7.33 23.02
CA VAL A 128 -2.05 -7.84 21.66
C VAL A 128 -0.74 -8.21 20.98
N VAL A 129 -0.69 -9.41 20.43
CA VAL A 129 0.39 -9.88 19.55
C VAL A 129 -0.17 -9.93 18.13
N SER A 130 0.36 -9.08 17.25
CA SER A 130 -0.02 -9.10 15.82
C SER A 130 1.00 -9.91 15.04
N HIS A 131 0.57 -10.92 14.31
CA HIS A 131 1.39 -11.67 13.36
C HIS A 131 1.01 -11.27 11.94
N VAL A 132 1.98 -10.70 11.23
CA VAL A 132 1.82 -10.18 9.88
C VAL A 132 2.36 -11.21 8.89
N HIS A 133 1.47 -11.72 8.04
CA HIS A 133 1.82 -12.66 6.96
C HIS A 133 1.66 -12.03 5.58
N GLU A 134 1.29 -10.76 5.50
CA GLU A 134 1.02 -10.04 4.27
C GLU A 134 2.00 -8.88 4.09
N ALA A 135 2.37 -8.61 2.85
CA ALA A 135 3.17 -7.46 2.48
C ALA A 135 2.41 -6.57 1.50
N GLU A 136 2.01 -5.37 1.94
CA GLU A 136 1.41 -4.34 1.09
C GLU A 136 2.41 -3.22 0.80
N ARG A 137 2.66 -2.94 -0.49
CA ARG A 137 3.56 -1.87 -0.94
C ARG A 137 2.83 -0.56 -1.21
N SER A 138 1.54 -0.63 -1.55
CA SER A 138 0.72 0.56 -1.75
C SER A 138 0.57 1.31 -0.44
N LEU A 139 1.35 2.38 -0.25
CA LEU A 139 1.38 3.15 1.00
C LEU A 139 -0.01 3.49 1.59
N PRO A 140 -1.03 3.89 0.81
CA PRO A 140 -2.35 4.14 1.38
C PRO A 140 -3.03 2.87 1.92
N VAL A 141 -2.94 1.75 1.20
CA VAL A 141 -3.52 0.47 1.64
C VAL A 141 -2.70 -0.12 2.79
N ALA A 142 -1.38 -0.03 2.70
CA ALA A 142 -0.44 -0.42 3.74
C ALA A 142 -0.68 0.37 5.03
N ALA A 143 -0.91 1.67 4.95
CA ALA A 143 -1.21 2.48 6.13
C ALA A 143 -2.52 2.09 6.80
N LEU A 144 -3.56 1.80 6.02
CA LEU A 144 -4.83 1.31 6.53
C LEU A 144 -4.69 -0.07 7.21
N LEU A 145 -3.94 -0.98 6.59
CA LEU A 145 -3.73 -2.33 7.09
C LEU A 145 -2.79 -2.38 8.29
N TYR A 146 -1.62 -1.75 8.22
CA TYR A 146 -0.62 -1.81 9.29
C TYR A 146 -0.88 -0.83 10.44
N GLY A 147 -1.49 0.33 10.16
CA GLY A 147 -1.65 1.41 11.13
C GLY A 147 -2.26 0.99 12.48
N PRO A 148 -3.39 0.25 12.50
CA PRO A 148 -4.00 -0.25 13.73
C PRO A 148 -3.06 -1.12 14.58
N HIS A 149 -2.15 -1.86 13.94
CA HIS A 149 -1.20 -2.74 14.63
C HIS A 149 -0.10 -1.98 15.38
N ALA A 150 0.02 -0.65 15.22
CA ALA A 150 0.85 0.18 16.09
C ALA A 150 0.43 0.11 17.58
N LEU A 151 -0.82 -0.29 17.85
CA LEU A 151 -1.34 -0.48 19.20
C LEU A 151 -1.01 -1.86 19.79
N SER A 152 -0.35 -2.73 19.03
CA SER A 152 0.05 -4.05 19.51
C SER A 152 1.20 -3.95 20.50
N THR A 153 1.20 -4.85 21.48
CA THR A 153 2.29 -5.00 22.46
C THR A 153 3.52 -5.62 21.80
N GLN A 154 3.30 -6.58 20.89
CA GLN A 154 4.33 -7.24 20.09
C GLN A 154 3.86 -7.40 18.64
N VAL A 155 4.79 -7.37 17.70
CA VAL A 155 4.53 -7.64 16.28
C VAL A 155 5.48 -8.73 15.80
N ILE A 156 4.94 -9.75 15.15
CA ILE A 156 5.69 -10.82 14.49
C ILE A 156 5.56 -10.61 12.98
N LEU A 157 6.67 -10.68 12.27
CA LEU A 157 6.76 -10.46 10.83
C LEU A 157 7.33 -11.72 10.18
N ASN A 158 6.64 -12.26 9.16
CA ASN A 158 7.02 -13.55 8.58
C ASN A 158 8.28 -13.52 7.68
N SER A 159 8.82 -12.34 7.36
CA SER A 159 10.02 -12.17 6.53
C SER A 159 10.64 -10.77 6.69
N ARG A 160 11.88 -10.59 6.22
CA ARG A 160 12.54 -9.28 6.12
C ARG A 160 11.83 -8.37 5.11
N PHE A 161 11.26 -8.93 4.05
CA PHE A 161 10.46 -8.19 3.09
C PHE A 161 9.21 -7.58 3.75
N THR A 162 8.47 -8.38 4.52
CA THR A 162 7.33 -7.93 5.32
C THR A 162 7.78 -6.90 6.36
N ALA A 163 8.94 -7.09 7.01
CA ALA A 163 9.52 -6.12 7.93
C ALA A 163 9.80 -4.77 7.26
N GLY A 164 10.37 -4.77 6.05
CA GLY A 164 10.62 -3.56 5.27
C GLY A 164 9.32 -2.87 4.80
N ALA A 165 8.27 -3.63 4.48
CA ALA A 165 6.95 -3.07 4.18
C ALA A 165 6.30 -2.45 5.43
N PHE A 166 6.39 -3.12 6.57
CA PHE A 166 5.89 -2.65 7.85
C PHE A 166 6.62 -1.39 8.33
N ALA A 167 7.95 -1.38 8.30
CA ALA A 167 8.78 -0.25 8.75
C ALA A 167 8.56 1.03 7.93
N ARG A 168 8.17 0.90 6.65
CA ARG A 168 7.78 2.06 5.81
C ARG A 168 6.56 2.81 6.34
N VAL A 169 5.65 2.10 7.03
CA VAL A 169 4.43 2.69 7.60
C VAL A 169 4.62 3.00 9.09
N LEU A 170 5.22 2.09 9.84
CA LEU A 170 5.42 2.18 11.29
C LEU A 170 6.92 2.09 11.65
N PRO A 171 7.70 3.16 11.43
CA PRO A 171 9.14 3.15 11.71
C PRO A 171 9.49 3.17 13.22
N GLY A 172 8.57 3.62 14.08
CA GLY A 172 8.78 3.76 15.53
C GLY A 172 8.80 2.45 16.35
N PRO A 173 7.87 1.49 16.16
CA PRO A 173 7.81 0.25 16.95
C PRO A 173 8.83 -0.83 16.55
N ALA A 174 9.95 -0.49 15.91
CA ALA A 174 10.98 -1.45 15.52
C ALA A 174 11.50 -2.32 16.69
N HIS A 175 11.52 -1.79 17.92
CA HIS A 175 11.92 -2.53 19.12
C HIS A 175 10.91 -3.61 19.58
N ARG A 176 9.69 -3.62 19.04
CA ARG A 176 8.62 -4.59 19.37
C ARG A 176 8.33 -5.57 18.23
N ALA A 177 8.97 -5.35 17.08
CA ALA A 177 8.80 -6.15 15.88
C ALA A 177 9.90 -7.20 15.83
N ARG A 178 9.53 -8.47 15.69
CA ARG A 178 10.46 -9.60 15.52
C ARG A 178 10.18 -10.31 14.21
N ILE A 179 11.24 -10.69 13.51
CA ILE A 179 11.12 -11.53 12.32
C ILE A 179 11.07 -12.98 12.78
N LEU A 180 10.04 -13.71 12.35
CA LEU A 180 9.87 -15.13 12.60
C LEU A 180 9.43 -15.79 11.29
N LEU A 181 10.36 -16.47 10.63
CA LEU A 181 10.07 -17.16 9.37
C LEU A 181 9.05 -18.28 9.59
N ASN A 182 8.21 -18.53 8.60
CA ASN A 182 7.22 -19.60 8.65
C ASN A 182 7.88 -20.96 8.93
N GLY A 183 7.27 -21.74 9.83
CA GLY A 183 7.65 -23.13 10.05
C GLY A 183 6.94 -24.04 9.05
N VAL A 184 7.69 -24.79 8.26
CA VAL A 184 7.12 -25.72 7.27
C VAL A 184 7.53 -27.13 7.63
N GLU A 185 6.55 -27.96 8.00
CA GLU A 185 6.79 -29.37 8.27
C GLU A 185 6.93 -30.11 6.95
N GLY A 186 8.04 -30.82 6.73
CA GLY A 186 8.25 -31.65 5.55
C GLY A 186 7.94 -33.13 5.80
N PRO A 187 7.84 -33.96 4.75
CA PRO A 187 7.67 -35.40 4.88
C PRO A 187 8.90 -36.00 5.56
N GLN A 188 8.73 -37.07 6.34
CA GLN A 188 9.84 -37.70 7.08
C GLN A 188 10.89 -38.25 6.12
N ASP A 189 10.44 -39.07 5.15
CA ASP A 189 11.27 -39.73 4.15
C ASP A 189 10.70 -39.51 2.74
N PRO A 190 10.95 -38.32 2.13
CA PRO A 190 10.56 -38.10 0.74
C PRO A 190 11.37 -39.01 -0.19
N PRO A 191 10.78 -39.52 -1.28
CA PRO A 191 11.54 -40.26 -2.27
C PRO A 191 12.63 -39.37 -2.89
N PRO A 192 13.78 -39.94 -3.28
CA PRO A 192 14.84 -39.17 -3.93
C PRO A 192 14.38 -38.66 -5.31
N PRO A 193 15.00 -37.60 -5.84
CA PRO A 193 14.82 -37.20 -7.23
C PRO A 193 15.29 -38.30 -8.19
N ARG A 194 14.81 -38.25 -9.43
CA ARG A 194 15.34 -39.14 -10.48
C ARG A 194 16.84 -38.89 -10.68
N PRO A 195 17.65 -39.93 -10.96
CA PRO A 195 19.08 -39.75 -11.19
C PRO A 195 19.38 -38.97 -12.49
N ALA A 196 18.49 -39.01 -13.47
CA ALA A 196 18.56 -38.28 -14.74
C ALA A 196 17.15 -37.93 -15.24
N ILE A 197 17.05 -36.97 -16.15
CA ILE A 197 15.83 -36.65 -16.90
C ILE A 197 15.87 -37.40 -18.24
N ASP A 198 15.45 -38.66 -18.22
CA ASP A 198 15.41 -39.59 -19.35
C ASP A 198 13.96 -39.79 -19.84
N GLY A 199 13.39 -38.76 -20.47
CA GLY A 199 12.01 -38.75 -20.97
C GLY A 199 11.27 -37.50 -20.54
N THR A 200 9.95 -37.60 -20.36
CA THR A 200 9.09 -36.46 -20.01
C THR A 200 9.59 -35.74 -18.75
N LEU A 201 9.85 -34.44 -18.88
CA LEU A 201 10.13 -33.52 -17.78
C LEU A 201 8.84 -33.18 -17.04
N ARG A 202 8.82 -33.37 -15.72
CA ARG A 202 7.61 -33.20 -14.91
C ARG A 202 7.67 -31.91 -14.10
N LEU A 203 6.91 -30.92 -14.53
CA LEU A 203 6.78 -29.65 -13.84
C LEU A 203 5.57 -29.67 -12.91
N VAL A 204 5.74 -29.18 -11.70
CA VAL A 204 4.62 -29.00 -10.74
C VAL A 204 4.52 -27.56 -10.30
N TYR A 205 3.28 -27.12 -10.12
CA TYR A 205 2.92 -25.88 -9.46
C TYR A 205 2.10 -26.20 -8.21
N VAL A 206 2.43 -25.57 -7.09
CA VAL A 206 1.68 -25.69 -5.85
C VAL A 206 1.28 -24.31 -5.35
N GLY A 207 -0.01 -24.02 -5.35
CA GLY A 207 -0.50 -22.73 -4.86
C GLY A 207 -1.90 -22.38 -5.31
N ARG A 208 -2.36 -21.21 -4.89
CA ARG A 208 -3.67 -20.69 -5.29
C ARG A 208 -3.68 -20.35 -6.78
N LEU A 209 -4.64 -20.88 -7.52
CA LEU A 209 -4.83 -20.52 -8.92
C LEU A 209 -5.32 -19.06 -9.00
N SER A 210 -4.40 -18.14 -9.28
CA SER A 210 -4.71 -16.72 -9.42
C SER A 210 -3.69 -16.02 -10.31
N PRO A 211 -4.07 -14.93 -11.02
CA PRO A 211 -3.15 -14.20 -11.90
C PRO A 211 -1.86 -13.73 -11.22
N ARG A 212 -1.96 -13.44 -9.91
CA ARG A 212 -0.83 -13.00 -9.07
C ARG A 212 0.22 -14.08 -8.88
N LYS A 213 -0.20 -15.35 -8.82
CA LYS A 213 0.68 -16.51 -8.56
C LYS A 213 1.21 -17.14 -9.85
N GLY A 214 0.70 -16.71 -11.01
CA GLY A 214 1.21 -17.03 -12.33
C GLY A 214 1.15 -18.49 -12.81
N PRO A 215 0.16 -19.33 -12.44
CA PRO A 215 0.06 -20.67 -13.03
C PRO A 215 -0.09 -20.64 -14.56
N ASP A 216 -0.70 -19.59 -15.13
CA ASP A 216 -0.76 -19.39 -16.59
C ASP A 216 0.61 -19.09 -17.21
N LEU A 217 1.55 -18.49 -16.45
CA LEU A 217 2.94 -18.32 -16.90
C LEU A 217 3.64 -19.66 -17.02
N LEU A 218 3.38 -20.60 -16.10
CA LEU A 218 3.93 -21.95 -16.20
C LEU A 218 3.43 -22.67 -17.44
N LEU A 219 2.19 -22.42 -17.87
CA LEU A 219 1.69 -22.93 -19.14
C LEU A 219 2.47 -22.35 -20.33
N ASP A 220 2.76 -21.04 -20.34
CA ASP A 220 3.61 -20.43 -21.38
C ASP A 220 5.02 -21.05 -21.40
N VAL A 221 5.60 -21.26 -20.21
CA VAL A 221 6.90 -21.91 -20.03
C VAL A 221 6.90 -23.31 -20.62
N ALA A 222 5.85 -24.09 -20.34
CA ALA A 222 5.76 -25.45 -20.84
C ALA A 222 5.62 -25.49 -22.36
N GLN A 223 4.88 -24.55 -22.97
CA GLN A 223 4.84 -24.42 -24.44
C GLN A 223 6.22 -24.07 -25.01
N ILE A 224 6.95 -23.13 -24.39
CA ILE A 224 8.31 -22.75 -24.84
C ILE A 224 9.25 -23.96 -24.81
N LEU A 225 9.20 -24.78 -23.75
CA LEU A 225 10.02 -25.98 -23.64
C LEU A 225 9.62 -27.03 -24.70
N ALA A 226 8.32 -27.21 -24.94
CA ALA A 226 7.81 -28.12 -25.97
C ALA A 226 8.24 -27.67 -27.39
N ASP A 227 8.17 -26.38 -27.69
CA ASP A 227 8.63 -25.79 -28.97
C ASP A 227 10.14 -25.99 -29.18
N GLN A 228 10.90 -26.13 -28.10
CA GLN A 228 12.33 -26.46 -28.11
C GLN A 228 12.61 -27.97 -28.22
N GLY A 229 11.56 -28.78 -28.36
CA GLY A 229 11.65 -30.24 -28.50
C GLY A 229 11.79 -31.00 -27.17
N ILE A 230 11.52 -30.36 -26.03
CA ILE A 230 11.54 -31.00 -24.72
C ILE A 230 10.17 -31.59 -24.44
N ASP A 231 10.10 -32.91 -24.27
CA ASP A 231 8.89 -33.59 -23.80
C ASP A 231 8.60 -33.18 -22.34
N VAL A 232 7.47 -32.53 -22.09
CA VAL A 232 7.15 -31.91 -20.80
C VAL A 232 5.69 -32.16 -20.42
N ASN A 233 5.42 -32.30 -19.12
CA ASN A 233 4.07 -32.24 -18.58
C ASN A 233 3.98 -31.27 -17.39
N VAL A 234 2.77 -30.79 -17.12
CA VAL A 234 2.52 -29.82 -16.04
C VAL A 234 1.43 -30.35 -15.11
N THR A 235 1.67 -30.33 -13.81
CA THR A 235 0.66 -30.57 -12.78
C THR A 235 0.38 -29.28 -12.01
N LEU A 236 -0.86 -28.79 -12.05
CA LEU A 236 -1.33 -27.64 -11.29
C LEU A 236 -2.07 -28.11 -10.03
N VAL A 237 -1.46 -27.93 -8.86
CA VAL A 237 -2.02 -28.28 -7.55
C VAL A 237 -2.53 -27.03 -6.83
N GLY A 238 -3.83 -27.00 -6.58
CA GLY A 238 -4.54 -25.91 -5.92
C GLY A 238 -5.84 -25.53 -6.62
N ASP A 239 -6.50 -24.50 -6.09
CA ASP A 239 -7.81 -24.06 -6.58
C ASP A 239 -7.95 -22.53 -6.52
N VAL A 240 -8.98 -21.99 -7.17
CA VAL A 240 -9.34 -20.56 -7.19
C VAL A 240 -10.13 -20.14 -5.95
N PHE A 241 -10.12 -18.84 -5.62
CA PHE A 241 -11.08 -18.31 -4.64
C PHE A 241 -12.49 -18.34 -5.21
N SER A 242 -13.49 -18.44 -4.33
CA SER A 242 -14.88 -18.20 -4.75
C SER A 242 -14.99 -16.83 -5.42
N GLY A 243 -15.60 -16.79 -6.60
CA GLY A 243 -15.67 -15.61 -7.47
C GLY A 243 -14.51 -15.47 -8.47
N TYR A 244 -13.58 -16.43 -8.52
CA TYR A 244 -12.48 -16.51 -9.49
C TYR A 244 -12.57 -17.75 -10.40
N GLU A 245 -13.75 -18.37 -10.49
CA GLU A 245 -14.02 -19.55 -11.33
C GLU A 245 -13.65 -19.31 -12.79
N TRP A 246 -13.87 -18.09 -13.30
CA TRP A 246 -13.47 -17.62 -14.63
C TRP A 246 -11.98 -17.88 -14.93
N TYR A 247 -11.10 -17.72 -13.93
CA TYR A 247 -9.67 -17.88 -14.14
C TYR A 247 -9.26 -19.35 -14.23
N ALA A 248 -9.95 -20.24 -13.52
CA ALA A 248 -9.76 -21.69 -13.70
C ALA A 248 -10.22 -22.13 -15.09
N GLU A 249 -11.31 -21.55 -15.61
CA GLU A 249 -11.79 -21.80 -16.97
C GLU A 249 -10.78 -21.30 -18.02
N GLU A 250 -10.23 -20.09 -17.87
CA GLU A 250 -9.18 -19.58 -18.76
C GLU A 250 -7.93 -20.47 -18.77
N LEU A 251 -7.49 -20.96 -17.60
CA LEU A 251 -6.36 -21.88 -17.50
C LEU A 251 -6.63 -23.20 -18.24
N ARG A 252 -7.84 -23.76 -18.11
CA ARG A 252 -8.23 -25.00 -18.81
C ARG A 252 -8.29 -24.78 -20.32
N ALA A 253 -8.93 -23.70 -20.77
CA ALA A 253 -9.01 -23.37 -22.19
C ALA A 253 -7.62 -23.16 -22.81
N LYS A 254 -6.70 -22.53 -22.07
CA LYS A 254 -5.30 -22.38 -22.49
C LYS A 254 -4.60 -23.74 -22.60
N ALA A 255 -4.76 -24.60 -21.60
CA ALA A 255 -4.17 -25.94 -21.59
C ALA A 255 -4.72 -26.83 -22.73
N GLU A 256 -6.02 -26.75 -23.04
CA GLU A 256 -6.64 -27.48 -24.16
C GLU A 256 -6.10 -27.04 -25.53
N GLY A 257 -5.61 -25.80 -25.64
CA GLY A 257 -5.00 -25.27 -26.86
C GLY A 257 -3.51 -25.56 -27.02
N MET A 258 -2.90 -26.31 -26.08
CA MET A 258 -1.47 -26.62 -26.07
C MET A 258 -1.22 -28.09 -26.41
N ASP A 259 -0.08 -28.38 -27.06
CA ASP A 259 0.39 -29.75 -27.30
C ASP A 259 1.12 -30.35 -26.07
N VAL A 260 0.85 -29.82 -24.88
CA VAL A 260 1.48 -30.20 -23.61
C VAL A 260 0.42 -30.79 -22.67
N PRO A 261 0.62 -32.01 -22.12
CA PRO A 261 -0.28 -32.56 -21.11
C PRO A 261 -0.29 -31.73 -19.82
N VAL A 262 -1.46 -31.24 -19.43
CA VAL A 262 -1.69 -30.48 -18.18
C VAL A 262 -2.71 -31.19 -17.29
N GLU A 263 -2.30 -31.55 -16.06
CA GLU A 263 -3.18 -32.08 -15.02
C GLU A 263 -3.63 -30.96 -14.06
N PHE A 264 -4.94 -30.82 -13.85
CA PHE A 264 -5.52 -29.98 -12.81
C PHE A 264 -5.90 -30.84 -11.60
N ALA A 265 -5.02 -30.92 -10.61
CA ALA A 265 -5.21 -31.80 -9.43
C ALA A 265 -6.26 -31.28 -8.44
N GLY A 266 -6.63 -29.99 -8.53
CA GLY A 266 -7.51 -29.33 -7.57
C GLY A 266 -6.82 -29.07 -6.22
N PHE A 267 -7.61 -28.71 -5.20
CA PHE A 267 -7.08 -28.46 -3.86
C PHE A 267 -6.74 -29.77 -3.14
N GLU A 268 -5.45 -29.97 -2.84
CA GLU A 268 -4.96 -31.06 -2.00
C GLU A 268 -4.31 -30.48 -0.73
N ALA A 269 -4.78 -30.91 0.44
CA ALA A 269 -4.22 -30.49 1.72
C ALA A 269 -2.83 -31.08 1.98
N ASP A 270 -2.57 -32.27 1.44
CA ASP A 270 -1.28 -32.95 1.45
C ASP A 270 -0.65 -32.89 0.05
N VAL A 271 0.31 -31.99 -0.12
CA VAL A 271 0.97 -31.73 -1.42
C VAL A 271 2.19 -32.63 -1.66
N TRP A 272 2.62 -33.39 -0.65
CA TRP A 272 3.85 -34.18 -0.71
C TRP A 272 3.84 -35.25 -1.81
N PRO A 273 2.74 -35.98 -2.05
CA PRO A 273 2.69 -36.96 -3.14
C PRO A 273 2.90 -36.31 -4.51
N ARG A 274 2.34 -35.11 -4.74
CA ARG A 274 2.48 -34.37 -6.00
C ARG A 274 3.88 -33.84 -6.20
N LEU A 275 4.48 -33.26 -5.16
CA LEU A 275 5.87 -32.83 -5.18
C LEU A 275 6.83 -34.00 -5.43
N ALA A 276 6.58 -35.16 -4.79
CA ALA A 276 7.39 -36.35 -4.97
C ALA A 276 7.35 -36.94 -6.40
N ALA A 277 6.20 -36.84 -7.07
CA ALA A 277 6.01 -37.34 -8.43
C ALA A 277 6.66 -36.46 -9.52
N ALA A 278 6.92 -35.19 -9.21
CA ALA A 278 7.48 -34.19 -10.11
C ALA A 278 9.01 -34.16 -10.10
N ASP A 279 9.58 -33.54 -11.12
CA ASP A 279 11.02 -33.27 -11.20
C ASP A 279 11.34 -31.88 -10.66
N ILE A 280 10.64 -30.85 -11.11
CA ILE A 280 10.92 -29.45 -10.76
C ILE A 280 9.63 -28.76 -10.29
N LEU A 281 9.72 -28.06 -9.16
CA LEU A 281 8.67 -27.15 -8.70
C LEU A 281 8.90 -25.77 -9.30
N ALA A 282 7.87 -25.22 -9.96
CA ALA A 282 7.87 -23.85 -10.46
C ALA A 282 7.00 -22.95 -9.58
N VAL A 283 7.55 -21.79 -9.17
CA VAL A 283 6.87 -20.74 -8.40
C VAL A 283 6.93 -19.41 -9.18
N PRO A 284 6.19 -19.30 -10.31
CA PRO A 284 6.26 -18.19 -11.26
C PRO A 284 5.42 -16.97 -10.83
N SER A 285 5.48 -16.60 -9.54
CA SER A 285 4.68 -15.49 -9.02
C SER A 285 4.95 -14.19 -9.78
N ARG A 286 3.88 -13.45 -10.12
CA ARG A 286 3.93 -12.14 -10.81
C ARG A 286 3.79 -10.96 -9.87
N ALA A 287 3.27 -11.21 -8.67
CA ALA A 287 3.08 -10.21 -7.64
C ALA A 287 3.78 -10.60 -6.34
N ASP A 288 3.99 -9.61 -5.47
CA ASP A 288 4.70 -9.80 -4.21
C ASP A 288 4.15 -10.97 -3.39
N GLU A 289 5.10 -11.75 -2.87
CA GLU A 289 4.94 -12.82 -1.91
C GLU A 289 5.53 -12.37 -0.57
N SER A 290 4.84 -12.66 0.53
CA SER A 290 5.37 -12.33 1.85
C SER A 290 6.51 -13.25 2.27
N PHE A 291 6.46 -14.53 1.90
CA PHE A 291 7.52 -15.51 2.17
C PHE A 291 7.62 -16.56 1.06
N GLY A 292 6.58 -17.38 0.87
CA GLY A 292 6.53 -18.40 -0.18
C GLY A 292 6.81 -19.81 0.32
N ASN A 293 5.86 -20.38 1.06
CA ASN A 293 5.97 -21.74 1.61
C ASN A 293 6.24 -22.80 0.53
N ALA A 294 5.66 -22.65 -0.68
CA ALA A 294 5.86 -23.59 -1.78
C ALA A 294 7.35 -23.82 -2.10
N VAL A 295 8.19 -22.78 -2.09
CA VAL A 295 9.63 -22.91 -2.32
C VAL A 295 10.27 -23.83 -1.28
N VAL A 296 9.90 -23.63 -0.01
CA VAL A 296 10.39 -24.44 1.11
C VAL A 296 9.85 -25.88 1.02
N GLU A 297 8.59 -26.05 0.64
CA GLU A 297 7.97 -27.36 0.41
C GLU A 297 8.73 -28.13 -0.69
N GLY A 298 9.10 -27.47 -1.80
CA GLY A 298 9.94 -28.07 -2.85
C GLY A 298 11.29 -28.56 -2.30
N VAL A 299 12.02 -27.71 -1.59
CA VAL A 299 13.31 -28.08 -0.98
C VAL A 299 13.15 -29.23 0.04
N LEU A 300 12.11 -29.22 0.86
CA LEU A 300 11.82 -30.27 1.83
C LEU A 300 11.41 -31.60 1.18
N ALA A 301 10.84 -31.55 -0.03
CA ALA A 301 10.51 -32.71 -0.87
C ALA A 301 11.68 -33.18 -1.75
N LEU A 302 12.89 -32.66 -1.53
CA LEU A 302 14.09 -32.91 -2.34
C LEU A 302 13.97 -32.44 -3.80
N ARG A 303 13.01 -31.57 -4.13
CA ARG A 303 12.80 -31.10 -5.50
C ARG A 303 13.58 -29.81 -5.75
N PRO A 304 14.27 -29.70 -6.90
CA PRO A 304 14.73 -28.43 -7.41
C PRO A 304 13.56 -27.45 -7.58
N VAL A 305 13.84 -26.16 -7.37
CA VAL A 305 12.82 -25.11 -7.43
C VAL A 305 13.27 -23.98 -8.35
N VAL A 306 12.42 -23.59 -9.29
CA VAL A 306 12.55 -22.33 -10.04
C VAL A 306 11.51 -21.35 -9.51
N ALA A 307 11.95 -20.19 -9.02
CA ALA A 307 11.05 -19.19 -8.43
C ALA A 307 11.35 -17.78 -8.96
N SER A 308 10.32 -16.94 -9.05
CA SER A 308 10.49 -15.54 -9.41
C SER A 308 11.39 -14.80 -8.41
N ASP A 309 12.34 -14.00 -8.90
CA ASP A 309 13.29 -13.21 -8.12
C ASP A 309 12.64 -11.97 -7.49
N MET A 310 11.75 -12.18 -6.53
CA MET A 310 10.99 -11.09 -5.92
C MET A 310 10.64 -11.31 -4.46
N SER A 311 10.63 -10.21 -3.70
CA SER A 311 9.97 -10.12 -2.38
C SER A 311 10.40 -11.24 -1.41
N GLY A 312 9.46 -11.90 -0.73
CA GLY A 312 9.72 -12.97 0.22
C GLY A 312 10.32 -14.24 -0.40
N LEU A 313 10.14 -14.48 -1.71
CA LEU A 313 10.68 -15.67 -2.38
C LEU A 313 12.21 -15.72 -2.32
N ARG A 314 12.87 -14.56 -2.31
CA ARG A 314 14.32 -14.45 -2.13
C ARG A 314 14.76 -15.07 -0.81
N GLU A 315 14.03 -14.79 0.27
CA GLU A 315 14.35 -15.31 1.60
C GLU A 315 14.01 -16.80 1.72
N ALA A 316 12.95 -17.26 1.05
CA ALA A 316 12.57 -18.67 1.01
C ALA A 316 13.52 -19.53 0.17
N ALA A 317 14.17 -18.97 -0.86
CA ALA A 317 15.17 -19.64 -1.70
C ALA A 317 16.62 -19.48 -1.18
N GLU A 318 16.86 -18.52 -0.28
CA GLU A 318 18.19 -18.15 0.19
C GLU A 318 18.97 -19.33 0.79
N GLY A 319 20.14 -19.62 0.21
CA GLY A 319 21.10 -20.59 0.74
C GLY A 319 20.90 -22.03 0.25
N TYR A 320 19.99 -22.27 -0.70
CA TYR A 320 19.75 -23.60 -1.25
C TYR A 320 20.32 -23.72 -2.68
N PRO A 321 21.33 -24.59 -2.91
CA PRO A 321 21.90 -24.81 -4.25
C PRO A 321 20.89 -25.39 -5.24
N THR A 322 19.82 -26.01 -4.75
CA THR A 322 18.72 -26.58 -5.54
C THR A 322 17.67 -25.56 -5.95
N THR A 323 17.87 -24.28 -5.66
CA THR A 323 16.92 -23.22 -6.03
C THR A 323 17.54 -22.29 -7.07
N ARG A 324 16.72 -21.87 -8.04
CA ARG A 324 17.06 -20.87 -9.06
C ARG A 324 16.06 -19.74 -8.99
N LEU A 325 16.57 -18.52 -8.84
CA LEU A 325 15.77 -17.30 -8.88
C LEU A 325 15.89 -16.68 -10.27
N VAL A 326 14.75 -16.45 -10.92
CA VAL A 326 14.67 -15.94 -12.29
C VAL A 326 13.85 -14.66 -12.36
N PRO A 327 14.08 -13.75 -13.32
CA PRO A 327 13.24 -12.58 -13.55
C PRO A 327 11.73 -12.89 -13.50
N ALA A 328 10.98 -12.11 -12.73
CA ALA A 328 9.53 -12.27 -12.60
C ALA A 328 8.82 -11.83 -13.89
N CYS A 329 7.64 -12.40 -14.15
CA CYS A 329 6.79 -12.09 -15.32
C CYS A 329 7.43 -12.41 -16.69
N ASP A 330 8.48 -13.24 -16.74
CA ASP A 330 9.19 -13.61 -17.96
C ASP A 330 9.19 -15.13 -18.13
N ALA A 331 8.38 -15.63 -19.09
CA ALA A 331 8.27 -17.06 -19.36
C ALA A 331 9.57 -17.64 -19.94
N HIS A 332 10.29 -16.88 -20.77
CA HIS A 332 11.56 -17.33 -21.32
C HIS A 332 12.61 -17.46 -20.22
N ALA A 333 12.68 -16.51 -19.29
CA ALA A 333 13.61 -16.59 -18.17
C ALA A 333 13.33 -17.79 -17.25
N VAL A 334 12.04 -18.10 -17.01
CA VAL A 334 11.67 -19.31 -16.25
C VAL A 334 12.04 -20.58 -17.01
N ALA A 335 11.79 -20.64 -18.33
CA ALA A 335 12.20 -21.77 -19.17
C ALA A 335 13.72 -21.98 -19.17
N THR A 336 14.50 -20.90 -19.32
CA THR A 336 15.97 -20.93 -19.20
C THR A 336 16.40 -21.46 -17.84
N GLY A 337 15.81 -20.96 -16.75
CA GLY A 337 16.14 -21.45 -15.40
C GLY A 337 15.81 -22.93 -15.18
N ILE A 338 14.76 -23.43 -15.82
CA ILE A 338 14.44 -24.87 -15.83
C ILE A 338 15.49 -25.65 -16.62
N GLN A 339 15.91 -25.16 -17.78
CA GLN A 339 16.96 -25.79 -18.59
C GLN A 339 18.30 -25.83 -17.86
N GLU A 340 18.71 -24.72 -17.21
CA GLU A 340 19.94 -24.69 -16.40
C GLU A 340 19.92 -25.73 -15.26
N ILE A 341 18.75 -26.00 -14.66
CA ILE A 341 18.60 -27.08 -13.68
C ILE A 341 18.74 -28.46 -14.35
N CYS A 342 18.19 -28.63 -15.55
CA CYS A 342 18.28 -29.89 -16.29
C CYS A 342 19.72 -30.17 -16.76
N ASP A 343 20.44 -29.15 -17.21
CA ASP A 343 21.83 -29.24 -17.66
C ASP A 343 22.77 -29.60 -16.49
N ASP A 344 22.48 -29.08 -15.30
CA ASP A 344 23.23 -29.35 -14.06
C ASP A 344 22.57 -30.42 -13.17
N TRP A 345 21.67 -31.23 -13.74
CA TRP A 345 20.80 -32.14 -12.98
C TRP A 345 21.56 -33.06 -12.00
N PRO A 346 22.69 -33.70 -12.38
CA PRO A 346 23.43 -34.56 -11.44
C PRO A 346 23.94 -33.81 -10.21
N ALA A 347 24.42 -32.57 -10.38
CA ALA A 347 24.93 -31.78 -9.26
C ALA A 347 23.79 -31.27 -8.37
N VAL A 348 22.69 -30.82 -8.98
CA VAL A 348 21.49 -30.34 -8.26
C VAL A 348 20.89 -31.47 -7.41
N VAL A 349 20.74 -32.69 -7.97
CA VAL A 349 20.22 -33.84 -7.23
C VAL A 349 21.16 -34.26 -6.11
N ALA A 350 22.48 -34.26 -6.35
CA ALA A 350 23.46 -34.57 -5.31
C ALA A 350 23.41 -33.57 -4.13
N ALA A 351 23.07 -32.30 -4.39
CA ALA A 351 22.96 -31.26 -3.37
C ALA A 351 21.60 -31.25 -2.63
N ALA A 352 20.57 -31.93 -3.14
CA ALA A 352 19.22 -31.90 -2.57
C ALA A 352 19.12 -32.37 -1.10
N PRO A 353 19.79 -33.45 -0.66
CA PRO A 353 19.77 -33.88 0.73
C PRO A 353 20.35 -32.82 1.69
N GLN A 354 21.41 -32.13 1.28
CA GLN A 354 22.03 -31.07 2.06
C GLN A 354 21.10 -29.84 2.15
N ALA A 355 20.52 -29.42 1.03
CA ALA A 355 19.55 -28.32 1.00
C ALA A 355 18.33 -28.61 1.91
N ARG A 356 17.82 -29.85 1.89
CA ARG A 356 16.75 -30.29 2.80
C ARG A 356 17.16 -30.26 4.26
N ALA A 357 18.36 -30.75 4.60
CA ALA A 357 18.85 -30.73 5.98
C ALA A 357 18.97 -29.28 6.51
N GLU A 358 19.44 -28.36 5.67
CA GLU A 358 19.48 -26.93 5.97
C GLU A 358 18.08 -26.34 6.19
N ALA A 359 17.13 -26.63 5.29
CA ALA A 359 15.75 -26.19 5.41
C ALA A 359 15.09 -26.70 6.71
N ARG A 360 15.27 -27.99 7.05
CA ARG A 360 14.76 -28.57 8.31
C ARG A 360 15.37 -27.89 9.54
N ARG A 361 16.64 -27.49 9.49
CA ARG A 361 17.29 -26.80 10.61
C ARG A 361 16.78 -25.38 10.77
N ARG A 362 16.60 -24.65 9.67
CA ARG A 362 16.25 -23.22 9.66
C ARG A 362 14.76 -22.96 9.83
N LEU A 363 13.90 -23.81 9.26
CA LEU A 363 12.46 -23.58 9.12
C LEU A 363 11.62 -24.67 9.81
N ALA A 364 12.18 -25.30 10.85
CA ALA A 364 11.47 -26.29 11.65
C ALA A 364 10.20 -25.68 12.29
N PRO A 365 9.04 -26.37 12.25
CA PRO A 365 7.84 -25.94 12.96
C PRO A 365 8.08 -25.63 14.44
N GLN A 366 8.97 -26.37 15.10
CA GLN A 366 9.30 -26.19 16.52
C GLN A 366 9.94 -24.82 16.80
N ILE A 367 10.76 -24.30 15.88
CA ILE A 367 11.36 -22.96 15.99
C ILE A 367 10.26 -21.90 15.88
N TYR A 368 9.36 -22.06 14.89
CA TYR A 368 8.22 -21.17 14.70
C TYR A 368 7.31 -21.15 15.94
N ARG A 369 6.88 -22.33 16.42
CA ARG A 369 6.05 -22.50 17.63
C ARG A 369 6.68 -21.85 18.85
N ALA A 370 7.99 -22.08 19.07
CA ALA A 370 8.72 -21.46 20.18
C ALA A 370 8.78 -19.93 20.06
N GLY A 371 8.98 -19.40 18.85
CA GLY A 371 9.00 -17.96 18.59
C GLY A 371 7.65 -17.28 18.86
N VAL A 372 6.54 -17.90 18.45
CA VAL A 372 5.17 -17.44 18.74
C VAL A 372 4.92 -17.45 20.24
N ARG A 373 5.25 -18.55 20.92
CA ARG A 373 5.09 -18.71 22.37
C ARG A 373 5.87 -17.66 23.15
N ALA A 374 7.13 -17.42 22.77
CA ALA A 374 7.95 -16.38 23.37
C ALA A 374 7.34 -14.98 23.16
N ALA A 375 6.71 -14.72 22.01
CA ALA A 375 6.08 -13.43 21.74
C ALA A 375 4.88 -13.16 22.62
N ILE A 376 4.06 -14.18 22.86
CA ILE A 376 2.91 -14.08 23.75
C ILE A 376 3.36 -13.92 25.20
N ALA A 377 4.33 -14.72 25.66
CA ALA A 377 4.85 -14.59 27.02
C ALA A 377 5.41 -13.17 27.27
N THR A 378 6.22 -12.63 26.34
CA THR A 378 6.70 -11.23 26.43
C THR A 378 5.55 -10.22 26.51
N ALA A 379 4.49 -10.42 25.72
CA ALA A 379 3.35 -9.50 25.69
C ALA A 379 2.53 -9.55 27.00
N VAL A 380 2.35 -10.75 27.57
CA VAL A 380 1.65 -10.95 28.84
C VAL A 380 2.45 -10.37 30.00
N ASP A 381 3.76 -10.58 30.04
CA ASP A 381 4.62 -10.06 31.11
C ASP A 381 4.72 -8.54 31.07
N ALA A 382 4.81 -7.94 29.87
CA ALA A 382 4.76 -6.49 29.70
C ALA A 382 3.40 -5.86 30.06
N GLY A 383 2.33 -6.67 30.15
CA GLY A 383 0.98 -6.24 30.51
C GLY A 383 0.67 -6.28 32.02
N ARG A 384 1.57 -6.81 32.86
CA ARG A 384 1.37 -6.86 34.32
C ARG A 384 1.66 -5.49 34.97
N PRO A 385 0.75 -4.94 35.80
CA PRO A 385 1.09 -3.81 36.65
C PRO A 385 1.94 -4.30 37.82
N GLY A 386 3.25 -4.00 37.81
CA GLY A 386 4.16 -4.28 38.91
C GLY A 386 5.59 -3.77 38.68
N GLU A 387 5.96 -2.75 39.45
CA GLU A 387 7.32 -2.21 39.73
C GLU A 387 8.11 -1.54 38.60
N GLU A 388 7.73 -0.30 38.26
CA GLU A 388 8.73 0.70 37.84
C GLU A 388 9.61 1.11 39.05
N PRO A 389 10.94 1.24 38.89
CA PRO A 389 11.81 1.69 39.96
C PRO A 389 11.42 3.12 40.37
N ARG A 390 11.16 3.29 41.67
CA ARG A 390 10.81 4.58 42.28
C ARG A 390 11.89 5.63 42.02
N MET A 391 11.68 6.47 41.00
CA MET A 391 12.34 7.78 40.95
C MET A 391 11.65 8.75 41.92
N ASN A 392 12.48 9.49 42.63
CA ASN A 392 12.17 10.22 43.84
C ASN A 392 11.16 11.36 43.61
N ARG A 393 10.16 11.46 44.50
CA ARG A 393 8.98 12.35 44.40
C ARG A 393 9.25 13.83 44.73
N SER A 394 10.49 14.33 44.60
CA SER A 394 10.83 15.70 44.99
C SER A 394 10.86 16.73 43.86
N GLN A 395 10.41 16.40 42.64
CA GLN A 395 10.41 17.36 41.51
C GLN A 395 9.07 17.54 40.79
N ALA A 396 7.99 16.91 41.25
CA ALA A 396 6.67 17.04 40.62
C ALA A 396 5.89 18.25 41.16
N ARG A 397 6.36 19.47 40.86
CA ARG A 397 5.56 20.70 41.00
C ARG A 397 6.17 21.85 40.17
N THR A 398 6.11 21.73 38.84
CA THR A 398 5.92 22.87 37.92
C THR A 398 5.68 22.39 36.48
N SER A 399 4.65 22.97 35.86
CA SER A 399 4.40 23.14 34.42
C SER A 399 3.80 21.99 33.56
N PRO A 400 2.68 22.26 32.85
CA PRO A 400 2.07 21.39 31.85
C PRO A 400 2.79 21.55 30.50
N ALA A 401 3.79 20.72 30.22
CA ALA A 401 4.38 20.61 28.89
C ALA A 401 5.13 19.28 28.76
N LEU A 402 4.48 18.23 28.23
CA LEU A 402 5.13 17.04 27.64
C LEU A 402 4.08 16.18 26.92
N LEU A 403 3.46 16.79 25.91
CA LEU A 403 2.67 16.13 24.87
C LEU A 403 3.17 16.63 23.50
N ALA A 404 4.49 16.51 23.25
CA ALA A 404 5.04 16.83 21.94
C ALA A 404 6.50 16.34 21.79
N THR A 405 6.73 15.10 21.37
CA THR A 405 7.93 14.70 20.58
C THR A 405 7.72 13.32 19.93
N ALA A 406 6.88 13.29 18.89
CA ALA A 406 6.91 12.26 17.83
C ALA A 406 6.85 12.99 16.47
N PRO A 407 7.52 12.50 15.41
CA PRO A 407 7.95 13.36 14.32
C PRO A 407 6.75 13.78 13.46
N ARG A 408 6.41 15.06 13.56
CA ARG A 408 5.35 15.76 12.78
C ARG A 408 5.48 15.62 11.26
N ARG A 409 6.55 15.02 10.72
CA ARG A 409 6.79 14.78 9.28
C ARG A 409 6.03 13.55 8.74
N ALA A 410 5.98 12.42 9.44
CA ALA A 410 5.35 11.19 8.92
C ALA A 410 3.81 11.26 8.91
N ALA A 411 3.21 11.86 9.95
CA ALA A 411 1.78 12.16 9.99
C ALA A 411 1.35 13.15 8.88
N LYS A 412 2.27 14.04 8.47
CA LYS A 412 2.04 14.98 7.38
C LYS A 412 1.99 14.27 6.01
N THR A 413 2.80 13.25 5.76
CA THR A 413 2.75 12.45 4.52
C THR A 413 1.54 11.52 4.47
N LEU A 414 1.13 10.95 5.61
CA LEU A 414 -0.01 10.04 5.71
C LEU A 414 -1.36 10.73 5.38
N VAL A 415 -1.62 11.89 5.98
CA VAL A 415 -2.85 12.67 5.67
C VAL A 415 -2.85 13.18 4.22
N ARG A 416 -1.68 13.37 3.61
CA ARG A 416 -1.50 13.89 2.24
C ARG A 416 -1.88 12.88 1.16
N THR A 417 -1.48 11.62 1.34
CA THR A 417 -1.84 10.51 0.42
C THR A 417 -3.28 10.06 0.60
N VAL A 418 -3.81 10.09 1.82
CA VAL A 418 -5.22 9.77 2.09
C VAL A 418 -6.15 10.83 1.50
N SER A 419 -5.80 12.12 1.59
CA SER A 419 -6.57 13.20 0.96
C SER A 419 -6.61 13.08 -0.56
N SER A 420 -5.50 12.75 -1.24
CA SER A 420 -5.49 12.64 -2.71
C SER A 420 -6.34 11.48 -3.23
N THR A 421 -6.28 10.31 -2.60
CA THR A 421 -7.11 9.15 -3.00
C THR A 421 -8.60 9.40 -2.75
N ILE A 422 -8.95 10.08 -1.66
CA ILE A 422 -10.35 10.40 -1.38
C ILE A 422 -10.87 11.52 -2.31
N ILE A 423 -10.07 12.54 -2.62
CA ILE A 423 -10.43 13.57 -3.60
C ILE A 423 -10.62 12.95 -5.00
N GLY A 424 -9.75 12.03 -5.42
CA GLY A 424 -9.90 11.30 -6.67
C GLY A 424 -11.16 10.42 -6.73
N ALA A 425 -11.59 9.86 -5.59
CA ALA A 425 -12.76 8.99 -5.51
C ALA A 425 -14.09 9.75 -5.32
N LEU A 426 -14.06 10.95 -4.72
CA LEU A 426 -15.23 11.81 -4.51
C LEU A 426 -15.40 12.88 -5.59
N GLY A 427 -14.39 13.06 -6.44
CA GLY A 427 -14.36 14.12 -7.43
C GLY A 427 -15.07 13.77 -8.71
N VAL A 428 -15.67 14.79 -9.33
CA VAL A 428 -16.33 14.67 -10.63
C VAL A 428 -15.30 14.96 -11.71
N ASP A 429 -15.11 14.02 -12.65
CA ASP A 429 -14.27 14.28 -13.82
C ASP A 429 -14.91 15.38 -14.67
N ALA A 430 -14.26 16.53 -14.67
CA ALA A 430 -14.67 17.73 -15.41
C ALA A 430 -13.65 18.08 -16.49
N THR A 431 -12.79 17.13 -16.87
CA THR A 431 -11.70 17.34 -17.83
C THR A 431 -12.15 18.04 -19.10
N SER A 432 -13.17 17.50 -19.78
CA SER A 432 -13.69 18.08 -21.02
C SER A 432 -14.38 19.42 -20.79
N ALA A 433 -15.07 19.59 -19.65
CA ALA A 433 -15.79 20.81 -19.32
C ALA A 433 -14.85 21.99 -18.99
N ILE A 434 -13.66 21.69 -18.45
CA ILE A 434 -12.61 22.67 -18.12
C ILE A 434 -11.77 23.00 -19.35
N ALA A 435 -11.41 21.99 -20.17
CA ALA A 435 -10.41 22.13 -21.22
C ALA A 435 -10.85 22.98 -22.44
N GLY A 436 -12.15 23.12 -22.68
CA GLY A 436 -12.69 23.75 -23.89
C GLY A 436 -13.04 25.24 -23.78
N ARG A 437 -12.54 25.96 -22.77
CA ARG A 437 -12.97 27.35 -22.48
C ARG A 437 -11.80 28.33 -22.46
N PRO A 438 -11.91 29.50 -23.13
CA PRO A 438 -10.98 30.61 -22.95
C PRO A 438 -10.79 30.92 -21.46
N THR A 439 -9.56 30.77 -20.96
CA THR A 439 -9.28 30.77 -19.53
C THR A 439 -8.30 31.88 -19.16
N LEU A 440 -8.65 32.67 -18.13
CA LEU A 440 -7.70 33.51 -17.40
C LEU A 440 -7.24 32.75 -16.15
N VAL A 441 -5.94 32.58 -15.98
CA VAL A 441 -5.35 32.05 -14.75
C VAL A 441 -4.76 33.21 -13.95
N ILE A 442 -5.20 33.37 -12.70
CA ILE A 442 -4.69 34.37 -11.77
C ILE A 442 -3.87 33.63 -10.71
N THR A 443 -2.60 33.99 -10.61
CA THR A 443 -1.64 33.35 -9.71
C THR A 443 -1.04 34.37 -8.76
N PRO A 444 -1.09 34.17 -7.42
CA PRO A 444 -0.58 35.14 -6.47
C PRO A 444 0.94 35.22 -6.54
N HIS A 445 1.65 34.08 -6.64
CA HIS A 445 3.10 34.03 -6.76
C HIS A 445 3.56 33.39 -8.09
N PRO A 446 4.80 33.66 -8.50
CA PRO A 446 5.44 32.98 -9.63
C PRO A 446 5.72 31.50 -9.34
N ASP A 447 4.86 30.56 -9.77
CA ASP A 447 4.98 29.08 -9.72
C ASP A 447 3.66 28.37 -9.38
N ASP A 448 2.79 29.03 -8.63
CA ASP A 448 1.51 28.49 -8.15
C ASP A 448 0.62 28.01 -9.29
N GLU A 449 0.65 28.66 -10.45
CA GLU A 449 -0.11 28.23 -11.64
C GLU A 449 0.41 26.91 -12.19
N THR A 450 1.73 26.73 -12.17
CA THR A 450 2.39 25.52 -12.65
C THR A 450 2.10 24.38 -11.69
N PHE A 451 2.16 24.61 -10.38
CA PHE A 451 1.82 23.59 -9.38
C PHE A 451 0.32 23.28 -9.36
N GLY A 452 -0.54 24.29 -9.28
CA GLY A 452 -1.98 24.15 -9.12
C GLY A 452 -2.71 23.64 -10.36
N CYS A 453 -2.36 24.15 -11.53
CA CYS A 453 -3.12 23.92 -12.77
C CYS A 453 -2.26 23.69 -14.04
N GLY A 454 -0.95 23.43 -13.93
CA GLY A 454 -0.05 23.32 -15.08
C GLY A 454 -0.46 22.29 -16.15
N ALA A 455 -0.94 21.11 -15.75
CA ALA A 455 -1.40 20.09 -16.72
C ALA A 455 -2.72 20.50 -17.38
N THR A 456 -3.58 21.21 -16.66
CA THR A 456 -4.81 21.80 -17.20
C THR A 456 -4.51 22.91 -18.20
N ILE A 457 -3.55 23.79 -17.91
CA ILE A 457 -3.08 24.84 -18.84
C ILE A 457 -2.58 24.21 -20.14
N ALA A 458 -1.67 23.23 -20.03
CA ALA A 458 -1.12 22.53 -21.19
C ALA A 458 -2.22 21.86 -22.02
N ARG A 459 -3.22 21.26 -21.35
CA ARG A 459 -4.37 20.67 -22.05
C ARG A 459 -5.21 21.70 -22.80
N ILE A 460 -5.56 22.82 -22.18
CA ILE A 460 -6.36 23.88 -22.82
C ILE A 460 -5.63 24.38 -24.08
N ARG A 461 -4.32 24.61 -23.97
CA ARG A 461 -3.48 25.05 -25.09
C ARG A 461 -3.37 24.01 -26.20
N ALA A 462 -3.18 22.73 -25.85
CA ALA A 462 -3.18 21.65 -26.84
C ALA A 462 -4.53 21.50 -27.57
N GLY A 463 -5.64 21.91 -26.93
CA GLY A 463 -6.96 22.01 -27.55
C GLY A 463 -7.18 23.25 -28.42
N GLY A 464 -6.16 24.09 -28.65
CA GLY A 464 -6.25 25.32 -29.44
C GLY A 464 -7.00 26.46 -28.76
N THR A 465 -7.28 26.35 -27.47
CA THR A 465 -8.04 27.34 -26.71
C THR A 465 -7.08 28.35 -26.05
N PRO A 466 -7.39 29.65 -26.02
CA PRO A 466 -6.51 30.65 -25.42
C PRO A 466 -6.45 30.53 -23.89
N VAL A 467 -5.24 30.66 -23.34
CA VAL A 467 -4.98 30.82 -21.91
C VAL A 467 -4.22 32.13 -21.73
N GLN A 468 -4.72 33.00 -20.86
CA GLN A 468 -4.02 34.20 -20.41
C GLN A 468 -3.62 34.02 -18.95
N LEU A 469 -2.47 34.57 -18.58
CA LEU A 469 -1.95 34.47 -17.24
C LEU A 469 -1.74 35.85 -16.61
N LEU A 470 -2.17 35.98 -15.36
CA LEU A 470 -1.87 37.11 -14.50
C LEU A 470 -1.06 36.63 -13.29
N VAL A 471 0.17 37.12 -13.18
CA VAL A 471 1.01 36.98 -11.97
C VAL A 471 0.84 38.24 -11.13
N VAL A 472 0.35 38.07 -9.89
CA VAL A 472 -0.01 39.20 -9.04
C VAL A 472 1.21 39.81 -8.36
N SER A 473 2.01 38.99 -7.64
CA SER A 473 3.18 39.49 -6.90
C SER A 473 4.49 39.36 -7.67
N ASP A 474 5.48 40.15 -7.24
CA ASP A 474 6.82 40.21 -7.83
C ASP A 474 7.73 39.02 -7.45
N GLY A 475 7.35 38.22 -6.46
CA GLY A 475 8.16 37.11 -5.96
C GLY A 475 9.44 37.55 -5.25
N ALA A 476 9.47 38.70 -4.57
CA ALA A 476 10.68 39.16 -3.90
C ALA A 476 10.99 38.46 -2.56
N ASP A 477 9.99 37.90 -1.85
CA ASP A 477 10.08 37.57 -0.42
C ASP A 477 10.11 36.05 -0.10
N SER A 478 10.09 35.18 -1.11
CA SER A 478 10.38 33.75 -0.87
C SER A 478 11.89 33.49 -0.68
N PRO A 479 12.32 32.36 -0.08
CA PRO A 479 13.72 32.13 0.29
C PRO A 479 14.69 32.37 -0.86
N ARG A 480 15.79 33.06 -0.59
CA ARG A 480 16.79 33.49 -1.58
C ARG A 480 18.19 32.98 -1.22
N PRO A 481 19.04 32.66 -2.20
CA PRO A 481 20.45 32.34 -1.96
C PRO A 481 21.18 33.51 -1.28
N ASP A 482 22.16 33.20 -0.44
CA ASP A 482 23.00 34.20 0.22
C ASP A 482 23.68 35.10 -0.83
N GLY A 483 23.53 36.42 -0.67
CA GLY A 483 24.15 37.42 -1.54
C GLY A 483 23.31 37.88 -2.75
N VAL A 484 22.10 37.34 -2.96
CA VAL A 484 21.18 37.81 -4.01
C VAL A 484 20.18 38.83 -3.45
N GLY A 485 20.14 40.03 -4.05
CA GLY A 485 19.21 41.09 -3.67
C GLY A 485 17.78 40.90 -4.21
N PRO A 486 16.77 41.57 -3.64
CA PRO A 486 15.36 41.44 -4.07
C PRO A 486 15.12 41.71 -5.57
N GLU A 487 15.71 42.76 -6.13
CA GLU A 487 15.51 43.11 -7.56
C GLU A 487 16.02 42.03 -8.52
N ALA A 488 17.16 41.43 -8.21
CA ALA A 488 17.70 40.32 -8.99
C ALA A 488 16.81 39.07 -8.90
N MET A 489 16.15 38.86 -7.76
CA MET A 489 15.20 37.76 -7.56
C MET A 489 13.92 37.95 -8.39
N ILE A 490 13.36 39.16 -8.43
CA ILE A 490 12.19 39.49 -9.25
C ILE A 490 12.48 39.18 -10.72
N GLY A 491 13.62 39.66 -11.25
CA GLY A 491 14.03 39.40 -12.62
C GLY A 491 14.21 37.92 -12.94
N LEU A 492 14.85 37.18 -12.03
CA LEU A 492 15.04 35.73 -12.16
C LEU A 492 13.70 34.98 -12.19
N ARG A 493 12.80 35.23 -11.22
CA ARG A 493 11.51 34.52 -11.13
C ARG A 493 10.59 34.83 -12.29
N ARG A 494 10.66 36.05 -12.84
CA ARG A 494 9.96 36.41 -14.07
C ARG A 494 10.42 35.53 -15.25
N GLN A 495 11.75 35.36 -15.41
CA GLN A 495 12.31 34.48 -16.44
C GLN A 495 11.93 33.01 -16.23
N GLU A 496 11.96 32.52 -14.98
CA GLU A 496 11.54 31.16 -14.66
C GLU A 496 10.07 30.92 -14.99
N THR A 497 9.20 31.88 -14.68
CA THR A 497 7.77 31.83 -15.00
C THR A 497 7.52 31.80 -16.50
N ILE A 498 8.20 32.66 -17.26
CA ILE A 498 8.11 32.68 -18.72
C ILE A 498 8.58 31.33 -19.29
N ALA A 499 9.69 30.78 -18.80
CA ALA A 499 10.20 29.48 -19.25
C ALA A 499 9.26 28.32 -18.90
N ALA A 500 8.69 28.31 -17.68
CA ALA A 500 7.71 27.32 -17.26
C ALA A 500 6.46 27.35 -18.14
N LEU A 501 5.93 28.55 -18.40
CA LEU A 501 4.72 28.74 -19.20
C LEU A 501 4.93 28.46 -20.68
N ALA A 502 6.11 28.78 -21.22
CA ALA A 502 6.51 28.35 -22.55
C ALA A 502 6.51 26.81 -22.65
N ALA A 503 7.00 26.10 -21.63
CA ALA A 503 6.93 24.64 -21.58
C ALA A 503 5.49 24.12 -21.53
N LEU A 504 4.54 24.88 -20.99
CA LEU A 504 3.09 24.57 -21.01
C LEU A 504 2.38 25.05 -22.29
N GLY A 505 3.10 25.66 -23.24
CA GLY A 505 2.56 26.14 -24.51
C GLY A 505 1.90 27.52 -24.44
N VAL A 506 2.17 28.31 -23.41
CA VAL A 506 1.70 29.70 -23.26
C VAL A 506 2.78 30.66 -23.75
N ASP A 507 2.40 31.55 -24.66
CA ASP A 507 3.30 32.56 -25.23
C ASP A 507 3.55 33.70 -24.24
N GLU A 508 4.74 34.31 -24.28
CA GLU A 508 5.10 35.40 -23.36
C GLU A 508 4.13 36.59 -23.43
N SER A 509 3.58 36.86 -24.62
CA SER A 509 2.58 37.92 -24.84
C SER A 509 1.25 37.68 -24.11
N ALA A 510 0.99 36.45 -23.65
CA ALA A 510 -0.19 36.09 -22.88
C ALA A 510 0.02 36.19 -21.36
N ILE A 511 1.20 36.65 -20.91
CA ILE A 511 1.56 36.74 -19.49
C ILE A 511 1.61 38.21 -19.06
N THR A 512 0.82 38.56 -18.04
CA THR A 512 0.82 39.88 -17.42
C THR A 512 1.37 39.78 -16.00
N PHE A 513 2.28 40.68 -15.63
CA PHE A 513 2.83 40.81 -14.28
C PHE A 513 2.36 42.15 -13.68
N TRP A 514 1.87 42.14 -12.44
CA TRP A 514 1.38 43.34 -11.75
C TRP A 514 2.27 43.84 -10.61
N ASP A 515 3.34 43.10 -10.31
CA ASP A 515 4.43 43.48 -9.41
C ASP A 515 3.95 43.99 -8.03
N PHE A 516 2.85 43.42 -7.50
CA PHE A 516 2.48 43.67 -6.11
C PHE A 516 3.56 43.13 -5.17
N PRO A 517 3.83 43.77 -4.02
CA PRO A 517 4.85 43.28 -3.10
C PRO A 517 4.51 41.87 -2.58
N ASP A 518 5.40 40.91 -2.84
CA ASP A 518 5.30 39.54 -2.33
C ASP A 518 5.20 39.52 -0.80
N GLY A 519 4.31 38.69 -0.26
CA GLY A 519 4.03 38.58 1.18
C GLY A 519 3.12 39.67 1.76
N SER A 520 2.68 40.65 0.95
CA SER A 520 1.88 41.80 1.41
C SER A 520 0.66 42.10 0.52
N VAL A 521 0.21 41.15 -0.31
CA VAL A 521 -0.94 41.35 -1.21
C VAL A 521 -2.22 41.69 -0.44
N GLU A 522 -2.35 41.23 0.80
CA GLU A 522 -3.46 41.57 1.70
C GLU A 522 -3.68 43.09 1.86
N ALA A 523 -2.59 43.86 1.98
CA ALA A 523 -2.66 45.32 2.12
C ALA A 523 -3.25 46.01 0.87
N HIS A 524 -3.23 45.32 -0.27
CA HIS A 524 -3.65 45.84 -1.57
C HIS A 524 -4.96 45.20 -2.07
N ARG A 525 -5.70 44.48 -1.23
CA ARG A 525 -6.89 43.71 -1.67
C ARG A 525 -7.92 44.53 -2.46
N ALA A 526 -8.21 45.76 -2.03
CA ALA A 526 -9.19 46.61 -2.70
C ALA A 526 -8.73 46.98 -4.12
N GLU A 527 -7.49 47.45 -4.26
CA GLU A 527 -6.86 47.75 -5.54
C GLU A 527 -6.81 46.52 -6.46
N LEU A 528 -6.40 45.38 -5.90
CA LEU A 528 -6.38 44.11 -6.63
C LEU A 528 -7.76 43.74 -7.16
N THR A 529 -8.80 43.90 -6.34
CA THR A 529 -10.19 43.60 -6.74
C THR A 529 -10.65 44.50 -7.90
N ASP A 530 -10.36 45.79 -7.82
CA ASP A 530 -10.74 46.75 -8.87
C ASP A 530 -10.00 46.46 -10.18
N ARG A 531 -8.69 46.19 -10.11
CA ARG A 531 -7.87 45.84 -11.28
C ARG A 531 -8.29 44.51 -11.90
N VAL A 532 -8.58 43.48 -11.10
CA VAL A 532 -9.12 42.20 -11.60
C VAL A 532 -10.48 42.41 -12.25
N ALA A 533 -11.37 43.22 -11.69
CA ALA A 533 -12.67 43.51 -12.31
C ALA A 533 -12.53 44.21 -13.68
N GLY A 534 -11.59 45.16 -13.80
CA GLY A 534 -11.23 45.78 -15.08
C GLY A 534 -10.71 44.75 -16.07
N LEU A 535 -9.72 43.96 -15.67
CA LEU A 535 -9.13 42.92 -16.52
C LEU A 535 -10.16 41.90 -17.00
N LEU A 536 -11.07 41.45 -16.14
CA LEU A 536 -12.14 40.53 -16.51
C LEU A 536 -13.14 41.16 -17.49
N THR A 537 -13.36 42.47 -17.41
CA THR A 537 -14.20 43.20 -18.36
C THR A 537 -13.53 43.25 -19.72
N ASP A 538 -12.24 43.60 -19.76
CA ASP A 538 -11.47 43.75 -20.99
C ASP A 538 -11.25 42.41 -21.71
N LEU A 539 -10.90 41.37 -20.96
CA LEU A 539 -10.60 40.05 -21.53
C LEU A 539 -11.85 39.19 -21.75
N SER A 540 -12.93 39.45 -21.01
CA SER A 540 -14.18 38.68 -21.05
C SER A 540 -13.97 37.15 -21.13
N PRO A 541 -13.17 36.54 -20.23
CA PRO A 541 -12.90 35.11 -20.31
C PRO A 541 -14.17 34.29 -20.03
N GLU A 542 -14.24 33.07 -20.54
CA GLU A 542 -15.33 32.15 -20.17
C GLU A 542 -15.08 31.48 -18.81
N GLN A 543 -13.81 31.38 -18.41
CA GLN A 543 -13.38 30.69 -17.20
C GLN A 543 -12.23 31.44 -16.53
N VAL A 544 -12.25 31.47 -15.21
CA VAL A 544 -11.17 32.01 -14.37
C VAL A 544 -10.70 30.92 -13.43
N MET A 545 -9.38 30.69 -13.37
CA MET A 545 -8.73 29.83 -12.38
C MET A 545 -7.92 30.70 -11.42
N VAL A 546 -8.10 30.51 -10.12
CA VAL A 546 -7.36 31.26 -9.09
C VAL A 546 -7.05 30.37 -7.89
N THR A 547 -6.05 30.74 -7.10
CA THR A 547 -5.82 30.09 -5.80
C THR A 547 -7.04 30.25 -4.88
N SER A 548 -7.29 29.25 -4.04
CA SER A 548 -8.52 29.23 -3.25
C SER A 548 -8.55 30.30 -2.16
N ALA A 549 -9.70 30.97 -2.00
CA ALA A 549 -9.93 31.96 -0.94
C ALA A 549 -9.77 31.43 0.50
N HIS A 550 -9.65 30.11 0.68
CA HIS A 550 -9.44 29.47 1.97
C HIS A 550 -7.99 29.01 2.18
N ASP A 551 -7.06 29.47 1.34
CA ASP A 551 -5.67 29.01 1.38
C ASP A 551 -4.98 29.47 2.65
N ARG A 552 -4.01 28.68 3.12
CA ARG A 552 -3.27 28.99 4.33
C ARG A 552 -2.29 30.13 4.13
N HIS A 553 -1.85 30.35 2.89
CA HIS A 553 -1.02 31.49 2.54
C HIS A 553 -1.91 32.74 2.39
N PRO A 554 -1.63 33.85 3.11
CA PRO A 554 -2.45 35.05 3.07
C PRO A 554 -2.67 35.60 1.66
N ASP A 555 -1.61 35.68 0.85
CA ASP A 555 -1.70 36.23 -0.51
C ASP A 555 -2.56 35.36 -1.44
N HIS A 556 -2.55 34.03 -1.25
CA HIS A 556 -3.41 33.12 -2.00
C HIS A 556 -4.88 33.31 -1.62
N ALA A 557 -5.16 33.37 -0.31
CA ALA A 557 -6.52 33.62 0.17
C ALA A 557 -7.05 34.97 -0.33
N VAL A 558 -6.21 36.01 -0.32
CA VAL A 558 -6.55 37.36 -0.78
C VAL A 558 -6.79 37.38 -2.29
N ALA A 559 -5.94 36.76 -3.10
CA ALA A 559 -6.15 36.67 -4.55
C ALA A 559 -7.47 35.96 -4.89
N GLY A 560 -7.78 34.85 -4.19
CA GLY A 560 -9.05 34.16 -4.32
C GLY A 560 -10.25 35.01 -3.90
N MET A 561 -10.18 35.71 -2.76
CA MET A 561 -11.23 36.61 -2.28
C MET A 561 -11.47 37.80 -3.22
N ALA A 562 -10.41 38.47 -3.66
CA ALA A 562 -10.46 39.59 -4.59
C ALA A 562 -11.08 39.16 -5.93
N THR A 563 -10.68 38.00 -6.45
CA THR A 563 -11.24 37.46 -7.70
C THR A 563 -12.72 37.10 -7.58
N ARG A 564 -13.15 36.48 -6.47
CA ARG A 564 -14.59 36.23 -6.20
C ARG A 564 -15.39 37.53 -6.22
N GLU A 565 -14.89 38.55 -5.54
CA GLU A 565 -15.55 39.85 -5.45
C GLU A 565 -15.59 40.56 -6.82
N ALA A 566 -14.50 40.51 -7.59
CA ALA A 566 -14.44 41.04 -8.95
C ALA A 566 -15.43 40.34 -9.89
N VAL A 567 -15.50 38.99 -9.88
CA VAL A 567 -16.47 38.22 -10.67
C VAL A 567 -17.90 38.58 -10.28
N ALA A 568 -18.19 38.76 -8.99
CA ALA A 568 -19.53 39.11 -8.52
C ALA A 568 -20.02 40.48 -9.04
N ARG A 569 -19.11 41.40 -9.39
CA ARG A 569 -19.42 42.72 -9.97
C ARG A 569 -19.82 42.65 -11.45
N LEU A 570 -19.51 41.56 -12.14
CA LEU A 570 -19.81 41.41 -13.57
C LEU A 570 -21.26 40.97 -13.81
N ARG A 571 -21.86 41.47 -14.89
CA ARG A 571 -23.18 41.00 -15.38
C ARG A 571 -23.09 39.60 -15.99
N ASN A 572 -22.07 39.38 -16.83
CA ASN A 572 -21.78 38.07 -17.42
C ASN A 572 -20.61 37.47 -16.64
N ARG A 573 -20.92 36.53 -15.76
CA ARG A 573 -19.92 35.95 -14.84
C ARG A 573 -19.18 34.79 -15.52
N PRO A 574 -17.85 34.82 -15.61
CA PRO A 574 -17.09 33.64 -16.01
C PRO A 574 -17.29 32.51 -15.00
N ARG A 575 -17.02 31.29 -15.44
CA ARG A 575 -16.91 30.15 -14.56
C ARG A 575 -15.70 30.32 -13.63
N LEU A 576 -15.91 30.36 -12.32
CA LEU A 576 -14.83 30.56 -11.35
C LEU A 576 -14.39 29.23 -10.72
N LEU A 577 -13.13 28.86 -10.94
CA LEU A 577 -12.48 27.66 -10.42
C LEU A 577 -11.37 28.02 -9.44
N GLU A 578 -11.40 27.39 -8.28
CA GLU A 578 -10.35 27.55 -7.28
C GLU A 578 -9.48 26.31 -7.14
N TYR A 579 -8.16 26.47 -7.11
CA TYR A 579 -7.21 25.41 -6.81
C TYR A 579 -6.42 25.71 -5.52
N PRO A 580 -6.12 24.71 -4.68
CA PRO A 580 -5.32 24.93 -3.48
C PRO A 580 -3.82 24.67 -3.72
N ILE A 581 -2.98 25.43 -3.01
CA ILE A 581 -1.53 25.21 -2.99
C ILE A 581 -1.07 24.80 -1.58
N TRP A 582 -1.36 25.60 -0.55
CA TRP A 582 -0.94 25.31 0.84
C TRP A 582 -2.07 24.74 1.70
N GLN A 583 -3.28 24.56 1.16
CA GLN A 583 -4.34 23.85 1.87
C GLN A 583 -4.14 22.34 1.89
N ARG A 584 -4.09 21.79 3.11
CA ARG A 584 -4.32 20.35 3.36
C ARG A 584 -5.80 20.17 3.66
N ILE A 585 -6.63 19.90 2.66
CA ILE A 585 -8.06 19.65 2.89
C ILE A 585 -8.23 18.19 3.36
N PRO A 586 -8.65 17.94 4.62
CA PRO A 586 -9.06 16.61 5.05
C PRO A 586 -10.33 16.23 4.29
N ALA A 587 -10.45 14.99 3.80
CA ALA A 587 -11.65 14.50 3.12
C ALA A 587 -12.97 14.79 3.86
N ALA A 588 -12.93 14.78 5.19
CA ALA A 588 -14.06 15.11 6.05
C ALA A 588 -14.61 16.54 5.88
N LEU A 589 -13.80 17.50 5.41
CA LEU A 589 -14.22 18.87 5.15
C LEU A 589 -14.98 19.02 3.82
N TYR A 590 -14.78 18.14 2.84
CA TYR A 590 -15.65 18.07 1.65
C TYR A 590 -17.05 17.58 2.02
N LEU A 591 -17.14 16.60 2.93
CA LEU A 591 -18.40 16.09 3.47
C LEU A 591 -19.14 17.12 4.32
N ARG A 592 -18.41 17.98 5.05
CA ARG A 592 -19.00 19.02 5.91
C ARG A 592 -19.38 20.30 5.15
N ARG A 593 -18.67 20.63 4.07
CA ARG A 593 -18.97 21.80 3.22
C ARG A 593 -20.13 21.60 2.26
N GLY A 594 -20.60 20.37 2.06
CA GLY A 594 -21.89 20.10 1.39
C GLY A 594 -23.12 20.65 2.15
N ALA A 595 -22.95 21.07 3.41
CA ALA A 595 -24.00 21.76 4.17
C ALA A 595 -24.10 23.26 3.85
N ASP A 596 -23.07 23.88 3.25
CA ASP A 596 -23.16 25.20 2.63
C ASP A 596 -23.46 24.99 1.13
N SER A 597 -24.68 25.29 0.72
CA SER A 597 -25.28 24.94 -0.58
C SER A 597 -24.68 25.64 -1.82
N ARG A 598 -23.41 26.06 -1.80
CA ARG A 598 -22.76 26.86 -2.87
C ARG A 598 -21.55 26.20 -3.53
N ILE A 599 -21.12 25.03 -3.04
CA ILE A 599 -19.93 24.31 -3.54
C ILE A 599 -20.35 22.92 -4.05
N SER A 600 -20.19 22.68 -5.35
CA SER A 600 -20.24 21.34 -5.94
C SER A 600 -19.02 20.54 -5.46
N GLY A 601 -19.10 19.19 -5.41
CA GLY A 601 -17.95 18.34 -5.06
C GLY A 601 -16.68 18.66 -5.87
N PRO A 602 -15.49 18.19 -5.46
CA PRO A 602 -14.24 18.57 -6.10
C PRO A 602 -14.27 18.19 -7.59
N LEU A 603 -13.96 19.13 -8.46
CA LEU A 603 -13.86 18.90 -9.90
C LEU A 603 -12.44 18.44 -10.22
N LEU A 604 -12.31 17.38 -11.00
CA LEU A 604 -11.01 16.82 -11.37
C LEU A 604 -10.74 17.11 -12.84
N CYS A 605 -9.55 17.62 -13.14
CA CYS A 605 -9.01 17.67 -14.48
C CYS A 605 -7.88 16.64 -14.55
N ARG A 606 -8.03 15.58 -15.34
CA ARG A 606 -7.01 14.51 -15.44
C ARG A 606 -5.67 15.11 -15.87
N ALA A 607 -4.53 14.54 -15.52
CA ALA A 607 -3.24 15.04 -16.01
C ALA A 607 -2.70 14.19 -17.18
N ASP A 608 -3.40 13.10 -17.53
CA ASP A 608 -2.99 12.15 -18.56
C ASP A 608 -2.64 12.87 -19.89
N GLY A 609 -1.49 12.50 -20.45
CA GLY A 609 -0.90 13.13 -21.64
C GLY A 609 -0.05 14.38 -21.39
N PHE A 610 -0.20 15.05 -20.24
CA PHE A 610 0.43 16.35 -19.97
C PHE A 610 1.31 16.38 -18.71
N ARG A 611 1.46 15.25 -18.00
CA ARG A 611 2.26 15.16 -16.76
C ARG A 611 3.73 15.45 -16.96
N GLU A 612 4.33 14.96 -18.04
CA GLU A 612 5.75 15.21 -18.31
C GLU A 612 5.99 16.65 -18.78
N GLN A 613 5.04 17.24 -19.50
CA GLN A 613 5.08 18.66 -19.85
C GLN A 613 4.98 19.54 -18.60
N LYS A 614 4.09 19.21 -17.66
CA LYS A 614 4.01 19.84 -16.34
C LYS A 614 5.31 19.67 -15.55
N ARG A 615 5.93 18.49 -15.59
CA ARG A 615 7.23 18.25 -14.92
C ARG A 615 8.33 19.14 -15.50
N ALA A 616 8.37 19.31 -16.82
CA ALA A 616 9.32 20.20 -17.47
C ALA A 616 9.11 21.66 -17.06
N ALA A 617 7.86 22.12 -16.96
CA ALA A 617 7.53 23.46 -16.47
C ALA A 617 7.98 23.66 -15.01
N VAL A 618 7.72 22.68 -14.13
CA VAL A 618 8.19 22.72 -12.73
C VAL A 618 9.72 22.84 -12.64
N ALA A 619 10.45 22.17 -13.54
CA ALA A 619 11.91 22.20 -13.56
C ALA A 619 12.50 23.58 -13.92
N ALA A 620 11.70 24.51 -14.45
CA ALA A 620 12.15 25.87 -14.75
C ALA A 620 12.35 26.75 -13.51
N TYR A 621 11.68 26.45 -12.38
CA TYR A 621 11.79 27.23 -11.14
C TYR A 621 13.00 26.84 -10.28
N GLN A 622 14.19 26.90 -10.86
CA GLN A 622 15.44 26.45 -10.23
C GLN A 622 15.75 27.19 -8.93
N SER A 623 15.41 28.49 -8.87
CA SER A 623 15.59 29.34 -7.69
C SER A 623 14.69 28.94 -6.53
N GLN A 624 13.58 28.26 -6.79
CA GLN A 624 12.53 27.96 -5.81
C GLN A 624 12.53 26.50 -5.37
N LEU A 625 12.84 25.57 -6.29
CA LEU A 625 12.85 24.13 -6.04
C LEU A 625 13.63 23.68 -4.79
N PRO A 626 14.83 24.19 -4.50
CA PRO A 626 15.59 23.79 -3.31
C PRO A 626 14.91 24.14 -1.98
N HIS A 627 13.97 25.08 -2.00
CA HIS A 627 13.31 25.60 -0.81
C HIS A 627 12.00 24.86 -0.48
N PHE A 628 11.49 24.04 -1.39
CA PHE A 628 10.32 23.22 -1.11
C PHE A 628 10.66 21.99 -0.26
N PRO A 629 9.74 21.56 0.63
CA PRO A 629 9.93 20.35 1.42
C PRO A 629 10.09 19.10 0.52
N ALA A 630 10.90 18.14 0.96
CA ALA A 630 11.05 16.87 0.27
C ALA A 630 9.70 16.19 0.02
N GLY A 631 9.46 15.79 -1.24
CA GLY A 631 8.21 15.17 -1.66
C GLY A 631 7.09 16.14 -2.03
N TRP A 632 7.25 17.47 -1.85
CA TRP A 632 6.20 18.48 -2.07
C TRP A 632 5.86 18.64 -3.55
N VAL A 633 6.87 18.68 -4.43
CA VAL A 633 6.68 18.74 -5.88
C VAL A 633 5.86 17.55 -6.41
N GLU A 634 6.12 16.35 -5.88
CA GLU A 634 5.42 15.13 -6.27
C GLU A 634 3.92 15.18 -5.94
N ASP A 635 3.48 16.01 -4.99
CA ASP A 635 2.05 16.21 -4.72
C ASP A 635 1.32 16.90 -5.87
N PHE A 636 2.01 17.70 -6.67
CA PHE A 636 1.41 18.40 -7.79
C PHE A 636 1.52 17.61 -9.11
N LEU A 637 2.31 16.54 -9.14
CA LEU A 637 2.47 15.65 -10.31
C LEU A 637 1.55 14.42 -10.30
N ARG A 638 0.41 14.54 -9.59
CA ARG A 638 -0.66 13.54 -9.49
C ARG A 638 -1.34 13.28 -10.86
N PRO A 639 -2.10 12.18 -11.01
CA PRO A 639 -2.82 11.88 -12.26
C PRO A 639 -4.01 12.81 -12.52
N PHE A 640 -4.29 13.79 -11.64
CA PHE A 640 -5.29 14.82 -11.83
C PHE A 640 -4.92 16.07 -11.02
N GLU A 641 -5.40 17.21 -11.49
CA GLU A 641 -5.50 18.47 -10.76
C GLU A 641 -6.94 18.62 -10.28
N HIS A 642 -7.13 19.31 -9.15
CA HIS A 642 -8.45 19.43 -8.55
C HIS A 642 -8.83 20.88 -8.33
N PHE A 643 -10.10 21.17 -8.59
CA PHE A 643 -10.69 22.48 -8.55
C PHE A 643 -11.96 22.47 -7.71
N THR A 644 -12.30 23.62 -7.16
CA THR A 644 -13.61 23.88 -6.56
C THR A 644 -14.30 24.94 -7.40
N GLU A 645 -15.45 24.60 -7.98
CA GLU A 645 -16.26 25.60 -8.68
C GLU A 645 -17.04 26.43 -7.67
N VAL A 646 -16.88 27.74 -7.76
CA VAL A 646 -17.50 28.71 -6.87
C VAL A 646 -18.61 29.44 -7.63
N ARG A 647 -19.82 29.41 -7.09
CA ARG A 647 -20.89 30.31 -7.53
C ARG A 647 -20.65 31.69 -6.91
N ALA A 648 -19.90 32.53 -7.61
CA ALA A 648 -19.73 33.96 -7.30
C ALA A 648 -21.01 34.73 -7.65
#